data_AF-A0A7L3JQL7-F1
#
_entry.id   AF-A0A7L3JQL7-F1
#
_cell.length_a   1.000
_cell.length_b   1.000
_cell.length_c   1.000
_cell.angle_alpha   90.00
_cell.angle_beta   90.00
_cell.angle_gamma   90.00
#
_symmetry.space_group_name_H-M   'P 1'
#
loop_
_entity.id
_entity.type
_entity.pdbx_description
1 polymer ?
#
loop_
_entity_poly.entity_id
_entity_poly.type
_entity_poly.pdbx_seq_one_letter_code
_entity_poly.pdbx_strand_id
1 'polypeptide(L)'
;FFGVISSSPVPRKLFGEIRSPGYPKPYPNNNISIWDIHIPKGYVVKLTFRYFDLEPSESCFYDYVKIKADKKNLGRYCGQLGSTTGNHPGRKEFVSKGNRMHLAFHSDFSNEDNGTVIPYRGFLAYYQAVDLDECDPNNAAENDERPQCQHFCHNYVGGYFCSCRTGYQLQSDHHSCKVECSSELFTEASGYLSSPEYPQTYPEDLRCNYSIRLQKGLSIILKFLEPFEIDEHQQVHCPYDQLKIQARGREIGEFCGKESPGSIETNSNEVDILFLTDESGFSRGWKIHYTSEKIRCPQPVPRDQFTIIRDLQPVYQFQDYFIVSCKTGYNLMEGNRKLLSFTAVCQADGTWHQSMPRCEIVNCGNPTGLTNGAFSYVNKPANNNYQSVITYRCNEPYYHIVTGTGGDRFTCSPEGTWVDQDGQVRIPACLPVCGKPVNPVTEVQRILGGKSARRGSFPWQVLTGIHGRGGGALLGDRWILTAAHTIFPKGAGGNNVSLDQLAEEANIFLGHTKVEELHKMGNHPVRRIFIHPDYNPKDEHNFNGDIALLELKHPVTLGPTVLPICLPDITNTTFYMDGHMGYVSGFGVEKNFISNNLKYVSLPAVAREKCQSWLDSKKRDIPMVFSENMFCAGFLTVKRDTCQGDSGSVFTVLDTESGRWVATGIVSWGIGCAEGYGFYTKILNYLDWIKGIVRED
;
A
#
# COMPACT_ATOMS: atom_id res chain seq x y z
N PHE A 1 -55.71 -40.41 -90.29
CA PHE A 1 -54.62 -39.42 -90.21
C PHE A 1 -55.19 -38.09 -89.75
N PHE A 2 -54.46 -37.44 -88.83
CA PHE A 2 -54.68 -36.14 -88.17
C PHE A 2 -55.86 -36.00 -87.20
N GLY A 3 -55.53 -36.20 -85.92
CA GLY A 3 -56.31 -35.73 -84.79
C GLY A 3 -56.05 -34.25 -84.50
N VAL A 4 -57.03 -33.61 -83.85
CA VAL A 4 -56.91 -32.29 -83.25
C VAL A 4 -57.34 -32.43 -81.79
N ILE A 5 -56.37 -32.32 -80.88
CA ILE A 5 -56.59 -32.15 -79.44
C ILE A 5 -56.51 -30.65 -79.18
N SER A 6 -57.63 -30.05 -78.75
CA SER A 6 -57.68 -28.69 -78.23
C SER A 6 -57.77 -28.79 -76.71
N SER A 7 -56.70 -28.42 -76.00
CA SER A 7 -56.68 -28.31 -74.53
C SER A 7 -56.81 -26.84 -74.12
N SER A 8 -58.00 -26.44 -73.68
CA SER A 8 -58.21 -25.24 -72.86
C SER A 8 -58.32 -25.65 -71.39
N PRO A 9 -57.83 -24.86 -70.42
CA PRO A 9 -57.82 -25.23 -69.00
C PRO A 9 -59.27 -25.31 -68.47
N VAL A 10 -59.67 -26.48 -68.01
CA VAL A 10 -60.99 -26.69 -67.37
C VAL A 10 -60.93 -26.14 -65.94
N PRO A 11 -61.86 -25.25 -65.51
CA PRO A 11 -61.97 -24.87 -64.11
C PRO A 11 -62.24 -26.12 -63.25
N ARG A 12 -61.45 -26.34 -62.19
CA ARG A 12 -61.72 -27.40 -61.19
C ARG A 12 -63.00 -27.05 -60.43
N LYS A 13 -64.15 -27.46 -60.95
CA LYS A 13 -65.44 -27.19 -60.32
C LYS A 13 -65.58 -28.03 -59.05
N LEU A 14 -65.90 -27.38 -57.93
CA LEU A 14 -66.14 -28.03 -56.63
C LEU A 14 -67.42 -28.87 -56.60
N PHE A 15 -68.29 -28.73 -57.60
CA PHE A 15 -69.43 -29.58 -57.82
C PHE A 15 -69.71 -29.69 -59.32
N GLY A 16 -70.42 -30.71 -59.73
CA GLY A 16 -70.83 -30.84 -61.11
C GLY A 16 -71.79 -31.99 -61.32
N GLU A 17 -72.40 -31.97 -62.50
CA GLU A 17 -73.24 -33.06 -62.98
C GLU A 17 -72.49 -33.90 -64.00
N ILE A 18 -72.75 -35.20 -63.98
CA ILE A 18 -72.22 -36.18 -64.93
C ILE A 18 -73.42 -36.92 -65.52
N ARG A 19 -73.48 -36.96 -66.84
CA ARG A 19 -74.59 -37.55 -67.60
C ARG A 19 -74.04 -38.61 -68.54
N SER A 20 -74.76 -39.72 -68.69
CA SER A 20 -74.50 -40.63 -69.81
C SER A 20 -74.72 -39.93 -71.15
N PRO A 21 -73.99 -40.29 -72.22
CA PRO A 21 -74.20 -39.68 -73.54
C PRO A 21 -75.65 -39.84 -74.00
N GLY A 22 -76.24 -38.76 -74.49
CA GLY A 22 -77.64 -38.74 -74.95
C GLY A 22 -78.68 -38.43 -73.88
N TYR A 23 -78.36 -38.53 -72.58
CA TYR A 23 -79.31 -38.30 -71.48
C TYR A 23 -80.02 -36.93 -71.61
N PRO A 24 -81.37 -36.85 -71.54
CA PRO A 24 -82.31 -37.87 -71.04
C PRO A 24 -82.83 -38.86 -72.10
N LYS A 25 -82.32 -38.82 -73.33
CA LYS A 25 -82.62 -39.83 -74.37
C LYS A 25 -81.77 -41.09 -74.14
N PRO A 26 -82.13 -42.22 -74.77
CA PRO A 26 -81.37 -43.46 -74.64
C PRO A 26 -79.90 -43.29 -75.04
N TYR A 27 -79.00 -43.98 -74.33
CA TYR A 27 -77.57 -43.92 -74.62
C TYR A 27 -77.21 -44.76 -75.85
N PRO A 28 -76.15 -44.40 -76.60
CA PRO A 28 -75.70 -45.18 -77.75
C PRO A 28 -74.95 -46.45 -77.33
N ASN A 29 -75.03 -47.49 -78.17
CA ASN A 29 -74.23 -48.70 -78.06
C ASN A 29 -72.73 -48.41 -78.35
N ASN A 30 -71.83 -49.28 -77.89
CA ASN A 30 -70.38 -49.21 -78.07
C ASN A 30 -69.75 -47.91 -77.54
N ASN A 31 -70.29 -47.37 -76.45
CA ASN A 31 -69.83 -46.11 -75.91
C ASN A 31 -69.01 -46.31 -74.64
N ILE A 32 -67.82 -45.70 -74.62
CA ILE A 32 -66.96 -45.64 -73.44
C ILE A 32 -66.80 -44.17 -73.07
N SER A 33 -67.24 -43.81 -71.87
CA SER A 33 -67.12 -42.45 -71.34
C SER A 33 -66.46 -42.48 -69.98
N ILE A 34 -65.47 -41.62 -69.78
CA ILE A 34 -64.65 -41.59 -68.57
C ILE A 34 -64.65 -40.18 -68.02
N TRP A 35 -64.87 -40.06 -66.72
CA TRP A 35 -64.81 -38.80 -65.97
C TRP A 35 -63.82 -38.94 -64.82
N ASP A 36 -62.73 -38.17 -64.92
CA ASP A 36 -61.76 -37.97 -63.85
C ASP A 36 -62.13 -36.75 -63.02
N ILE A 37 -62.76 -36.98 -61.88
CA ILE A 37 -63.14 -35.93 -60.95
C ILE A 37 -61.91 -35.59 -60.09
N HIS A 38 -61.37 -34.39 -60.27
CA HIS A 38 -60.26 -33.87 -59.48
C HIS A 38 -60.64 -32.56 -58.79
N ILE A 39 -60.78 -32.62 -57.47
CA ILE A 39 -61.06 -31.46 -56.63
C ILE A 39 -59.76 -30.99 -55.91
N PRO A 40 -59.71 -29.76 -55.36
CA PRO A 40 -58.56 -29.30 -54.59
C PRO A 40 -58.20 -30.22 -53.41
N LYS A 41 -56.95 -30.16 -52.94
CA LYS A 41 -56.57 -30.81 -51.67
C LYS A 41 -57.33 -30.14 -50.50
N GLY A 42 -57.53 -30.86 -49.40
CA GLY A 42 -58.41 -30.43 -48.29
C GLY A 42 -59.89 -30.79 -48.50
N TYR A 43 -60.22 -31.52 -49.58
CA TYR A 43 -61.57 -31.98 -49.85
C TYR A 43 -61.59 -33.45 -50.30
N VAL A 44 -62.71 -34.11 -50.03
CA VAL A 44 -63.07 -35.42 -50.57
C VAL A 44 -64.23 -35.34 -51.57
N VAL A 45 -64.26 -36.26 -52.54
CA VAL A 45 -65.29 -36.30 -53.58
C VAL A 45 -66.46 -37.13 -53.08
N LYS A 46 -67.63 -36.51 -52.97
CA LYS A 46 -68.91 -37.19 -52.75
C LYS A 46 -69.69 -37.26 -54.06
N LEU A 47 -70.00 -38.46 -54.52
CA LEU A 47 -70.76 -38.75 -55.73
C LEU A 47 -72.09 -39.45 -55.39
N THR A 48 -73.18 -39.00 -56.03
CA THR A 48 -74.52 -39.56 -55.87
C THR A 48 -75.22 -39.69 -57.22
N PHE A 49 -76.05 -40.71 -57.41
CA PHE A 49 -76.88 -40.85 -58.60
C PHE A 49 -78.30 -40.35 -58.31
N ARG A 50 -78.80 -39.45 -59.16
CA ARG A 50 -80.20 -39.00 -59.13
C ARG A 50 -81.09 -39.84 -60.03
N TYR A 51 -80.54 -40.34 -61.13
CA TYR A 51 -81.22 -41.22 -62.07
C TYR A 51 -80.25 -42.27 -62.59
N PHE A 52 -80.70 -43.50 -62.75
CA PHE A 52 -79.89 -44.62 -63.21
C PHE A 52 -80.77 -45.70 -63.85
N ASP A 53 -80.54 -45.95 -65.13
CA ASP A 53 -81.31 -46.85 -65.99
C ASP A 53 -80.39 -47.40 -67.08
N LEU A 54 -79.74 -48.52 -66.79
CA LEU A 54 -78.81 -49.23 -67.68
C LEU A 54 -79.30 -50.66 -67.90
N GLU A 55 -78.84 -51.29 -68.96
CA GLU A 55 -79.08 -52.71 -69.22
C GLU A 55 -78.65 -53.59 -68.03
N PRO A 56 -79.55 -54.42 -67.46
CA PRO A 56 -79.23 -55.33 -66.37
C PRO A 56 -78.50 -56.58 -66.88
N SER A 57 -77.38 -56.93 -66.24
CA SER A 57 -76.65 -58.17 -66.51
C SER A 57 -76.00 -58.72 -65.24
N GLU A 58 -75.69 -60.03 -65.22
CA GLU A 58 -75.00 -60.65 -64.09
C GLU A 58 -73.63 -59.99 -63.88
N SER A 59 -73.36 -59.53 -62.65
CA SER A 59 -72.16 -58.76 -62.31
C SER A 59 -71.92 -57.51 -63.17
N CYS A 60 -72.95 -57.01 -63.86
CA CYS A 60 -72.87 -55.90 -64.80
C CYS A 60 -71.81 -56.14 -65.89
N PHE A 61 -71.92 -57.28 -66.57
CA PHE A 61 -70.96 -57.69 -67.58
C PHE A 61 -71.08 -56.90 -68.88
N TYR A 62 -72.31 -56.60 -69.32
CA TYR A 62 -72.59 -55.83 -70.54
C TYR A 62 -72.42 -54.33 -70.27
N ASP A 63 -73.52 -53.63 -69.97
CA ASP A 63 -73.49 -52.21 -69.68
C ASP A 63 -73.23 -51.92 -68.20
N TYR A 64 -72.34 -50.97 -67.92
CA TYR A 64 -72.03 -50.62 -66.54
C TYR A 64 -71.48 -49.22 -66.32
N VAL A 65 -71.65 -48.74 -65.09
CA VAL A 65 -70.86 -47.64 -64.50
C VAL A 65 -69.93 -48.21 -63.44
N LYS A 66 -68.62 -48.01 -63.61
CA LYS A 66 -67.57 -48.42 -62.66
C LYS A 66 -67.03 -47.20 -61.95
N ILE A 67 -66.97 -47.26 -60.62
CA ILE A 67 -66.47 -46.18 -59.77
C ILE A 67 -65.19 -46.65 -59.09
N LYS A 68 -64.14 -45.82 -59.17
CA LYS A 68 -62.86 -46.03 -58.49
C LYS A 68 -62.48 -44.77 -57.71
N ALA A 69 -62.02 -44.93 -56.47
CA ALA A 69 -61.45 -43.86 -55.67
C ALA A 69 -60.34 -44.44 -54.78
N ASP A 70 -59.38 -43.62 -54.36
CA ASP A 70 -58.36 -44.02 -53.38
C ASP A 70 -57.57 -45.28 -53.77
N LYS A 71 -57.30 -45.43 -55.07
CA LYS A 71 -56.67 -46.62 -55.68
C LYS A 71 -57.46 -47.93 -55.48
N LYS A 72 -58.71 -47.86 -55.00
CA LYS A 72 -59.64 -48.99 -54.82
C LYS A 72 -60.83 -48.90 -55.79
N ASN A 73 -61.38 -50.06 -56.17
CA ASN A 73 -62.64 -50.11 -56.92
C ASN A 73 -63.80 -50.02 -55.92
N LEU A 74 -64.64 -48.98 -56.01
CA LEU A 74 -65.79 -48.80 -55.13
C LEU A 74 -67.02 -49.62 -55.56
N GLY A 75 -67.04 -50.05 -56.82
CA GLY A 75 -68.05 -50.97 -57.35
C GLY A 75 -68.29 -50.83 -58.85
N ARG A 76 -69.11 -51.74 -59.39
CA ARG A 76 -69.63 -51.71 -60.76
C ARG A 76 -71.16 -51.82 -60.71
N TYR A 77 -71.86 -50.96 -61.44
CA TYR A 77 -73.30 -50.73 -61.30
C TYR A 77 -74.04 -50.78 -62.65
N CYS A 78 -75.24 -51.37 -62.68
CA CYS A 78 -76.08 -51.57 -63.87
C CYS A 78 -77.52 -51.92 -63.46
N GLY A 79 -78.46 -52.01 -64.42
CA GLY A 79 -79.86 -52.33 -64.18
C GLY A 79 -80.71 -51.17 -63.68
N GLN A 80 -82.03 -51.35 -63.66
CA GLN A 80 -82.99 -50.40 -63.08
C GLN A 80 -83.29 -50.66 -61.60
N LEU A 81 -83.91 -49.67 -60.95
CA LEU A 81 -84.41 -49.80 -59.58
C LEU A 81 -85.47 -50.91 -59.51
N GLY A 82 -85.12 -52.03 -58.86
CA GLY A 82 -85.98 -53.21 -58.71
C GLY A 82 -85.73 -54.34 -59.71
N SER A 83 -84.73 -54.23 -60.58
CA SER A 83 -84.32 -55.33 -61.46
C SER A 83 -83.84 -56.54 -60.66
N THR A 84 -84.24 -57.76 -61.07
CA THR A 84 -83.85 -59.03 -60.43
C THR A 84 -82.39 -59.39 -60.73
N THR A 85 -81.87 -58.92 -61.86
CA THR A 85 -80.46 -59.04 -62.30
C THR A 85 -79.83 -57.65 -62.39
N GLY A 86 -78.56 -57.53 -62.01
CA GLY A 86 -77.81 -56.26 -61.99
C GLY A 86 -77.47 -55.74 -60.58
N ASN A 87 -76.77 -54.60 -60.52
CA ASN A 87 -76.32 -53.97 -59.27
C ASN A 87 -76.63 -52.47 -59.32
N HIS A 88 -77.86 -52.09 -59.00
CA HIS A 88 -78.29 -50.70 -59.05
C HIS A 88 -77.66 -49.89 -57.88
N PRO A 89 -77.12 -48.67 -58.09
CA PRO A 89 -76.43 -47.92 -57.04
C PRO A 89 -77.36 -47.40 -55.93
N GLY A 90 -78.67 -47.37 -56.17
CA GLY A 90 -79.69 -46.97 -55.19
C GLY A 90 -79.52 -45.52 -54.75
N ARG A 91 -79.69 -45.27 -53.45
CA ARG A 91 -79.38 -43.98 -52.81
C ARG A 91 -78.00 -43.96 -52.16
N LYS A 92 -77.11 -44.87 -52.55
CA LYS A 92 -75.77 -44.97 -51.97
C LYS A 92 -74.96 -43.73 -52.30
N GLU A 93 -74.32 -43.17 -51.30
CA GLU A 93 -73.35 -42.09 -51.45
C GLU A 93 -71.95 -42.70 -51.55
N PHE A 94 -71.19 -42.27 -52.55
CA PHE A 94 -69.82 -42.69 -52.75
C PHE A 94 -68.91 -41.54 -52.31
N VAL A 95 -68.19 -41.72 -51.21
CA VAL A 95 -67.25 -40.72 -50.67
C VAL A 95 -65.84 -41.27 -50.80
N SER A 96 -64.94 -40.51 -51.42
CA SER A 96 -63.51 -40.85 -51.46
C SER A 96 -62.81 -40.47 -50.16
N LYS A 97 -61.63 -41.04 -49.89
CA LYS A 97 -60.71 -40.60 -48.82
C LYS A 97 -59.76 -39.50 -49.29
N GLY A 98 -59.49 -39.42 -50.60
CA GLY A 98 -58.69 -38.37 -51.23
C GLY A 98 -59.50 -37.45 -52.12
N ASN A 99 -58.81 -36.55 -52.82
CA ASN A 99 -59.40 -35.51 -53.67
C ASN A 99 -59.61 -35.94 -55.14
N ARG A 100 -59.71 -37.25 -55.40
CA ARG A 100 -59.84 -37.83 -56.74
C ARG A 100 -60.82 -38.99 -56.77
N MET A 101 -61.71 -38.99 -57.76
CA MET A 101 -62.63 -40.09 -58.04
C MET A 101 -62.75 -40.27 -59.56
N HIS A 102 -62.76 -41.52 -60.00
CA HIS A 102 -62.82 -41.90 -61.40
C HIS A 102 -64.11 -42.68 -61.67
N LEU A 103 -64.90 -42.21 -62.63
CA LEU A 103 -66.14 -42.84 -63.05
C LEU A 103 -66.04 -43.23 -64.53
N ALA A 104 -66.32 -44.49 -64.86
CA ALA A 104 -66.26 -45.00 -66.22
C ALA A 104 -67.59 -45.66 -66.59
N PHE A 105 -68.25 -45.16 -67.64
CA PHE A 105 -69.42 -45.76 -68.25
C PHE A 105 -69.02 -46.55 -69.49
N HIS A 106 -69.56 -47.75 -69.63
CA HIS A 106 -69.35 -48.64 -70.75
C HIS A 106 -70.71 -49.17 -71.22
N SER A 107 -71.01 -49.05 -72.52
CA SER A 107 -72.10 -49.77 -73.19
C SER A 107 -71.55 -50.73 -74.24
N ASP A 108 -72.13 -51.92 -74.32
CA ASP A 108 -71.75 -52.95 -75.28
C ASP A 108 -72.41 -52.72 -76.66
N PHE A 109 -72.38 -53.72 -77.55
CA PHE A 109 -72.90 -53.57 -78.91
C PHE A 109 -74.43 -53.60 -79.02
N SER A 110 -75.16 -53.99 -77.97
CA SER A 110 -76.61 -54.24 -77.98
C SER A 110 -77.33 -53.52 -76.85
N ASN A 111 -78.59 -53.17 -77.08
CA ASN A 111 -79.53 -52.73 -76.03
C ASN A 111 -80.85 -53.46 -76.26
N GLU A 112 -80.75 -54.77 -76.49
CA GLU A 112 -81.86 -55.64 -76.88
C GLU A 112 -82.17 -56.63 -75.78
N ASP A 113 -83.44 -56.72 -75.39
CA ASP A 113 -83.96 -57.77 -74.53
C ASP A 113 -84.98 -58.59 -75.35
N ASN A 114 -84.74 -59.89 -75.45
CA ASN A 114 -85.55 -60.84 -76.23
C ASN A 114 -85.93 -60.35 -77.65
N GLY A 115 -84.99 -59.70 -78.35
CA GLY A 115 -85.16 -59.22 -79.73
C GLY A 115 -85.93 -57.90 -79.86
N THR A 116 -86.21 -57.22 -78.74
CA THR A 116 -86.77 -55.85 -78.73
C THR A 116 -85.75 -54.85 -78.22
N VAL A 117 -85.57 -53.74 -78.95
CA VAL A 117 -84.68 -52.65 -78.52
C VAL A 117 -85.31 -51.94 -77.32
N ILE A 118 -84.68 -52.04 -76.16
CA ILE A 118 -85.11 -51.35 -74.93
C ILE A 118 -84.42 -49.97 -74.86
N PRO A 119 -85.19 -48.87 -74.72
CA PRO A 119 -84.62 -47.53 -74.68
C PRO A 119 -84.12 -47.14 -73.27
N TYR A 120 -83.04 -47.76 -72.79
CA TYR A 120 -82.40 -47.41 -71.51
C TYR A 120 -81.86 -45.98 -71.54
N ARG A 121 -82.30 -45.14 -70.61
CA ARG A 121 -81.99 -43.69 -70.62
C ARG A 121 -80.61 -43.35 -70.07
N GLY A 122 -79.94 -44.27 -69.40
CA GLY A 122 -78.63 -44.09 -68.81
C GLY A 122 -78.69 -43.46 -67.41
N PHE A 123 -77.79 -42.53 -67.09
CA PHE A 123 -77.68 -42.00 -65.73
C PHE A 123 -77.44 -40.49 -65.66
N LEU A 124 -77.85 -39.93 -64.52
CA LEU A 124 -77.54 -38.57 -64.06
C LEU A 124 -76.95 -38.66 -62.66
N ALA A 125 -75.68 -38.30 -62.52
CA ALA A 125 -74.96 -38.26 -61.26
C ALA A 125 -74.52 -36.84 -60.92
N TYR A 126 -74.38 -36.57 -59.62
CA TYR A 126 -73.87 -35.31 -59.09
C TYR A 126 -72.68 -35.59 -58.19
N TYR A 127 -71.59 -34.88 -58.42
CA TYR A 127 -70.44 -34.87 -57.52
C TYR A 127 -70.33 -33.52 -56.81
N GLN A 128 -69.84 -33.54 -55.58
CA GLN A 128 -69.51 -32.36 -54.80
C GLN A 128 -68.25 -32.59 -53.96
N ALA A 129 -67.49 -31.53 -53.74
CA ALA A 129 -66.40 -31.46 -52.79
C ALA A 129 -66.99 -31.33 -51.39
N VAL A 130 -66.57 -32.20 -50.48
CA VAL A 130 -66.86 -32.12 -49.05
C VAL A 130 -65.54 -31.85 -48.35
N ASP A 131 -65.55 -30.88 -47.43
CA ASP A 131 -64.39 -30.53 -46.62
C ASP A 131 -63.85 -31.76 -45.87
N LEU A 132 -62.54 -31.93 -45.85
CA LEU A 132 -61.88 -32.99 -45.09
C LEU A 132 -61.49 -32.42 -43.74
N ASP A 133 -62.12 -32.88 -42.65
CA ASP A 133 -61.68 -32.50 -41.31
C ASP A 133 -60.39 -33.24 -40.95
N GLU A 134 -59.25 -32.55 -41.09
CA GLU A 134 -57.93 -33.09 -40.75
C GLU A 134 -57.68 -33.20 -39.25
N CYS A 135 -58.52 -32.60 -38.40
CA CYS A 135 -58.40 -32.68 -36.95
C CYS A 135 -59.14 -33.90 -36.37
N ASP A 136 -59.99 -34.59 -37.14
CA ASP A 136 -60.64 -35.82 -36.71
C ASP A 136 -59.70 -37.03 -36.94
N PRO A 137 -59.28 -37.74 -35.86
CA PRO A 137 -58.38 -38.89 -35.97
C PRO A 137 -58.97 -40.06 -36.78
N ASN A 138 -60.29 -40.13 -36.97
CA ASN A 138 -60.94 -41.18 -37.76
C ASN A 138 -60.81 -40.96 -39.28
N ASN A 139 -60.49 -39.74 -39.73
CA ASN A 139 -60.31 -39.40 -41.14
C ASN A 139 -58.89 -39.70 -41.65
N ALA A 140 -57.98 -40.10 -40.76
CA ALA A 140 -56.64 -40.54 -41.13
C ALA A 140 -56.71 -41.83 -41.95
N ALA A 141 -56.15 -41.84 -43.17
CA ALA A 141 -55.97 -43.09 -43.90
C ALA A 141 -54.94 -43.97 -43.15
N GLU A 142 -55.05 -45.29 -43.22
CA GLU A 142 -54.13 -46.25 -42.56
C GLU A 142 -52.64 -46.09 -42.92
N ASN A 143 -52.28 -45.20 -43.87
CA ASN A 143 -50.92 -44.84 -44.27
C ASN A 143 -50.77 -43.32 -44.47
N ASP A 144 -51.35 -42.51 -43.58
CA ASP A 144 -51.24 -41.04 -43.66
C ASP A 144 -49.94 -40.55 -43.01
N GLU A 145 -48.96 -40.16 -43.83
CA GLU A 145 -47.70 -39.51 -43.40
C GLU A 145 -47.91 -38.02 -43.00
N ARG A 146 -49.14 -37.60 -42.69
CA ARG A 146 -49.45 -36.20 -42.38
C ARG A 146 -49.03 -35.85 -40.94
N PRO A 147 -48.23 -34.81 -40.72
CA PRO A 147 -47.83 -34.38 -39.38
C PRO A 147 -49.05 -33.91 -38.58
N GLN A 148 -49.20 -34.38 -37.34
CA GLN A 148 -50.27 -33.93 -36.44
C GLN A 148 -49.82 -32.70 -35.66
N CYS A 149 -50.78 -31.82 -35.32
CA CYS A 149 -50.51 -30.68 -34.44
C CYS A 149 -50.11 -31.15 -33.04
N GLN A 150 -49.02 -30.63 -32.48
CA GLN A 150 -48.56 -31.01 -31.15
C GLN A 150 -49.52 -30.57 -30.03
N HIS A 151 -50.14 -29.40 -30.16
CA HIS A 151 -51.05 -28.84 -29.13
C HIS A 151 -52.50 -28.75 -29.61
N PHE A 152 -52.83 -27.75 -30.44
CA PHE A 152 -54.19 -27.51 -30.89
C PHE A 152 -54.28 -27.56 -32.41
N CYS A 153 -55.26 -28.31 -32.93
CA CYS A 153 -55.60 -28.38 -34.36
C CYS A 153 -56.87 -27.58 -34.63
N HIS A 154 -56.85 -26.74 -35.67
CA HIS A 154 -57.99 -25.94 -36.11
C HIS A 154 -58.33 -26.25 -37.56
N ASN A 155 -59.48 -26.89 -37.78
CA ASN A 155 -60.00 -27.18 -39.11
C ASN A 155 -60.68 -25.95 -39.74
N TYR A 156 -60.51 -25.75 -41.04
CA TYR A 156 -61.24 -24.76 -41.83
C TYR A 156 -61.54 -25.28 -43.23
N VAL A 157 -62.44 -24.61 -43.95
CA VAL A 157 -62.85 -25.07 -45.29
C VAL A 157 -61.65 -25.09 -46.25
N GLY A 158 -61.19 -26.29 -46.60
CA GLY A 158 -60.06 -26.55 -47.50
C GLY A 158 -58.71 -26.82 -46.83
N GLY A 159 -58.64 -26.92 -45.50
CA GLY A 159 -57.42 -27.35 -44.78
C GLY A 159 -57.45 -27.10 -43.26
N TYR A 160 -56.29 -27.20 -42.61
CA TYR A 160 -56.16 -27.00 -41.16
C TYR A 160 -54.91 -26.18 -40.82
N PHE A 161 -54.82 -25.70 -39.57
CA PHE A 161 -53.60 -25.12 -39.02
C PHE A 161 -53.44 -25.48 -37.54
N CYS A 162 -52.20 -25.44 -37.06
CA CYS A 162 -51.87 -25.71 -35.67
C CYS A 162 -51.66 -24.41 -34.88
N SER A 163 -51.91 -24.47 -33.57
CA SER A 163 -51.55 -23.39 -32.65
C SER A 163 -51.06 -23.96 -31.32
N CYS A 164 -50.34 -23.14 -30.55
CA CYS A 164 -49.72 -23.55 -29.31
C CYS A 164 -50.41 -22.97 -28.07
N ARG A 165 -50.21 -23.61 -26.92
CA ARG A 165 -50.58 -23.07 -25.61
C ARG A 165 -49.83 -21.76 -25.34
N THR A 166 -50.40 -20.92 -24.49
CA THR A 166 -49.76 -19.68 -24.02
C THR A 166 -48.36 -19.98 -23.47
N GLY A 167 -47.34 -19.26 -23.95
CA GLY A 167 -45.93 -19.47 -23.58
C GLY A 167 -45.11 -20.32 -24.56
N TYR A 168 -45.77 -21.01 -25.49
CA TYR A 168 -45.11 -21.80 -26.55
C TYR A 168 -45.19 -21.08 -27.89
N GLN A 169 -44.17 -21.27 -28.71
CA GLN A 169 -44.08 -20.71 -30.06
C GLN A 169 -44.21 -21.83 -31.10
N LEU A 170 -45.09 -21.61 -32.07
CA LEU A 170 -45.27 -22.51 -33.21
C LEU A 170 -44.02 -22.47 -34.07
N GLN A 171 -43.43 -23.64 -34.32
CA GLN A 171 -42.19 -23.79 -35.06
C GLN A 171 -42.40 -23.62 -36.57
N SER A 172 -41.30 -23.54 -37.32
CA SER A 172 -41.31 -23.37 -38.77
C SER A 172 -41.93 -24.53 -39.55
N ASP A 173 -42.05 -25.71 -38.92
CA ASP A 173 -42.81 -26.84 -39.47
C ASP A 173 -44.33 -26.63 -39.43
N HIS A 174 -44.81 -25.58 -38.75
CA HIS A 174 -46.20 -25.24 -38.52
C HIS A 174 -47.00 -26.28 -37.72
N HIS A 175 -46.34 -27.23 -37.04
CA HIS A 175 -46.99 -28.30 -36.27
C HIS A 175 -46.47 -28.43 -34.84
N SER A 176 -45.16 -28.23 -34.63
CA SER A 176 -44.52 -28.35 -33.33
C SER A 176 -44.57 -27.04 -32.54
N CYS A 177 -44.57 -27.18 -31.22
CA CYS A 177 -44.65 -26.09 -30.25
C CYS A 177 -43.47 -26.23 -29.27
N LYS A 178 -42.54 -25.26 -29.30
CA LYS A 178 -41.42 -25.22 -28.35
C LYS A 178 -41.53 -24.01 -27.43
N VAL A 179 -41.09 -24.17 -26.18
CA VAL A 179 -40.96 -23.08 -25.22
C VAL A 179 -39.56 -22.47 -25.35
N GLU A 180 -39.50 -21.15 -25.45
CA GLU A 180 -38.24 -20.41 -25.39
C GLU A 180 -37.93 -20.12 -23.92
N CYS A 181 -37.05 -20.92 -23.32
CA CYS A 181 -36.59 -20.78 -21.94
C CYS A 181 -35.08 -20.50 -21.86
N SER A 182 -34.47 -20.11 -22.98
CA SER A 182 -33.06 -19.75 -23.07
C SER A 182 -32.92 -18.23 -23.01
N SER A 183 -31.97 -17.72 -22.23
CA SER A 183 -31.61 -16.29 -22.12
C SER A 183 -32.34 -15.49 -21.03
N GLU A 184 -32.79 -16.13 -19.97
CA GLU A 184 -33.33 -15.39 -18.81
C GLU A 184 -32.19 -14.84 -17.94
N LEU A 185 -32.14 -13.52 -17.78
CA LEU A 185 -31.16 -12.81 -16.97
C LEU A 185 -31.82 -12.22 -15.72
N PHE A 186 -31.35 -12.65 -14.56
CA PHE A 186 -31.82 -12.20 -13.26
C PHE A 186 -30.79 -11.27 -12.61
N THR A 187 -31.18 -10.03 -12.32
CA THR A 187 -30.29 -9.01 -11.74
C THR A 187 -30.74 -8.49 -10.37
N GLU A 188 -31.89 -8.94 -9.88
CA GLU A 188 -32.44 -8.51 -8.58
C GLU A 188 -31.81 -9.27 -7.41
N ALA A 189 -31.83 -8.70 -6.21
CA ALA A 189 -31.18 -9.29 -5.03
C ALA A 189 -31.82 -10.61 -4.54
N SER A 190 -33.05 -10.88 -4.95
CA SER A 190 -33.78 -12.12 -4.69
C SER A 190 -34.80 -12.37 -5.80
N GLY A 191 -35.11 -13.62 -6.08
CA GLY A 191 -36.13 -13.97 -7.05
C GLY A 191 -36.39 -15.47 -7.12
N TYR A 192 -37.24 -15.87 -8.06
CA TYR A 192 -37.63 -17.26 -8.25
C TYR A 192 -37.32 -17.72 -9.68
N LEU A 193 -36.81 -18.95 -9.79
CA LEU A 193 -36.64 -19.67 -11.05
C LEU A 193 -37.39 -21.00 -10.96
N SER A 194 -37.90 -21.52 -12.07
CA SER A 194 -38.51 -22.84 -12.10
C SER A 194 -38.44 -23.44 -13.49
N SER A 195 -38.58 -24.76 -13.57
CA SER A 195 -38.88 -25.43 -14.84
C SER A 195 -40.19 -24.88 -15.45
N PRO A 196 -40.34 -24.91 -16.79
CA PRO A 196 -41.58 -24.52 -17.44
C PRO A 196 -42.79 -25.29 -16.87
N GLU A 197 -43.92 -24.59 -16.74
CA GLU A 197 -45.19 -25.12 -16.20
C GLU A 197 -45.17 -25.62 -14.74
N TYR A 198 -44.08 -25.45 -13.99
CA TYR A 198 -43.99 -25.88 -12.59
C TYR A 198 -45.20 -25.44 -11.74
N PRO A 199 -45.84 -26.34 -10.97
CA PRO A 199 -45.42 -27.71 -10.63
C PRO A 199 -46.03 -28.81 -11.54
N GLN A 200 -46.51 -28.45 -12.73
CA GLN A 200 -46.92 -29.44 -13.75
C GLN A 200 -45.71 -30.04 -14.45
N THR A 201 -45.95 -31.08 -15.26
CA THR A 201 -44.91 -31.79 -16.00
C THR A 201 -44.20 -30.84 -16.96
N TYR A 202 -42.87 -30.78 -16.89
CA TYR A 202 -42.11 -29.98 -17.85
C TYR A 202 -42.10 -30.63 -19.24
N PRO A 203 -41.94 -29.85 -20.32
CA PRO A 203 -41.85 -30.40 -21.69
C PRO A 203 -40.61 -31.26 -21.97
N GLU A 204 -40.72 -32.11 -22.98
CA GLU A 204 -39.57 -32.78 -23.62
C GLU A 204 -38.69 -31.82 -24.45
N ASP A 205 -37.43 -32.23 -24.72
CA ASP A 205 -36.42 -31.56 -25.56
C ASP A 205 -36.13 -30.09 -25.16
N LEU A 206 -36.06 -29.82 -23.86
CA LEU A 206 -35.74 -28.50 -23.32
C LEU A 206 -34.24 -28.23 -23.26
N ARG A 207 -33.89 -26.97 -23.52
CA ARG A 207 -32.53 -26.43 -23.31
C ARG A 207 -32.59 -25.07 -22.62
N CYS A 208 -33.03 -25.06 -21.37
CA CYS A 208 -33.21 -23.82 -20.63
C CYS A 208 -31.90 -23.35 -19.99
N ASN A 209 -31.58 -22.06 -20.15
CA ASN A 209 -30.40 -21.44 -19.56
C ASN A 209 -30.80 -20.18 -18.81
N TYR A 210 -30.59 -20.20 -17.50
CA TYR A 210 -30.88 -19.11 -16.59
C TYR A 210 -29.58 -18.55 -16.02
N SER A 211 -29.39 -17.25 -16.13
CA SER A 211 -28.20 -16.55 -15.63
C SER A 211 -28.60 -15.58 -14.52
N ILE A 212 -28.08 -15.77 -13.32
CA ILE A 212 -28.19 -14.81 -12.22
C ILE A 212 -26.90 -14.00 -12.20
N ARG A 213 -27.00 -12.67 -12.29
CA ARG A 213 -25.88 -11.73 -12.35
C ARG A 213 -26.12 -10.56 -11.41
N LEU A 214 -25.45 -10.60 -10.25
CA LEU A 214 -25.52 -9.56 -9.22
C LEU A 214 -24.25 -8.73 -9.17
N GLN A 215 -24.32 -7.62 -8.43
CA GLN A 215 -23.16 -6.79 -8.15
C GLN A 215 -22.06 -7.58 -7.43
N LYS A 216 -20.79 -7.27 -7.73
CA LYS A 216 -19.63 -7.88 -7.09
C LYS A 216 -19.68 -7.67 -5.58
N GLY A 217 -19.28 -8.70 -4.83
CA GLY A 217 -19.29 -8.70 -3.36
C GLY A 217 -20.58 -9.22 -2.72
N LEU A 218 -21.56 -9.60 -3.53
CA LEU A 218 -22.69 -10.41 -3.12
C LEU A 218 -22.40 -11.90 -3.38
N SER A 219 -22.94 -12.75 -2.53
CA SER A 219 -22.96 -14.21 -2.66
C SER A 219 -24.40 -14.67 -2.85
N ILE A 220 -24.66 -15.42 -3.90
CA ILE A 220 -25.98 -15.99 -4.20
C ILE A 220 -26.17 -17.28 -3.40
N ILE A 221 -27.32 -17.38 -2.73
CA ILE A 221 -27.79 -18.57 -2.02
C ILE A 221 -29.01 -19.10 -2.77
N LEU A 222 -28.94 -20.35 -3.21
CA LEU A 222 -30.03 -21.03 -3.92
C LEU A 222 -30.78 -21.93 -2.95
N LYS A 223 -32.07 -21.69 -2.76
CA LYS A 223 -32.95 -22.54 -1.94
C LYS A 223 -33.95 -23.27 -2.82
N PHE A 224 -33.85 -24.58 -2.90
CA PHE A 224 -34.78 -25.42 -3.64
C PHE A 224 -36.10 -25.55 -2.87
N LEU A 225 -37.21 -25.44 -3.59
CA LEU A 225 -38.57 -25.55 -3.07
C LEU A 225 -39.21 -26.86 -3.56
N GLU A 226 -40.08 -27.43 -2.73
CA GLU A 226 -40.81 -28.65 -3.04
C GLU A 226 -42.09 -28.37 -3.87
N PRO A 227 -42.49 -29.27 -4.78
CA PRO A 227 -41.82 -30.53 -5.14
C PRO A 227 -40.52 -30.34 -5.95
N PHE A 228 -39.55 -31.23 -5.76
CA PHE A 228 -38.38 -31.40 -6.64
C PHE A 228 -38.41 -32.79 -7.29
N GLU A 229 -38.65 -32.84 -8.60
CA GLU A 229 -38.71 -34.10 -9.36
C GLU A 229 -38.17 -33.89 -10.77
N ILE A 230 -37.09 -34.57 -11.11
CA ILE A 230 -36.47 -34.59 -12.43
C ILE A 230 -36.23 -36.06 -12.81
N ASP A 231 -36.50 -36.45 -14.05
CA ASP A 231 -36.39 -37.85 -14.46
C ASP A 231 -34.96 -38.39 -14.30
N GLU A 232 -34.86 -39.61 -13.76
CA GLU A 232 -33.60 -40.24 -13.38
C GLU A 232 -33.49 -41.67 -13.93
N HIS A 233 -32.27 -42.21 -13.92
CA HIS A 233 -32.01 -43.61 -14.27
C HIS A 233 -31.51 -44.39 -13.07
N GLN A 234 -31.90 -45.66 -12.96
CA GLN A 234 -31.59 -46.49 -11.78
C GLN A 234 -30.10 -46.84 -11.63
N GLN A 235 -29.30 -46.74 -12.70
CA GLN A 235 -27.89 -47.21 -12.71
C GLN A 235 -26.87 -46.14 -13.11
N VAL A 236 -27.29 -45.06 -13.75
CA VAL A 236 -26.41 -44.00 -14.26
C VAL A 236 -26.93 -42.69 -13.70
N HIS A 237 -26.03 -41.84 -13.20
CA HIS A 237 -26.40 -40.53 -12.66
C HIS A 237 -26.83 -39.60 -13.80
N CYS A 238 -28.06 -39.10 -13.73
CA CYS A 238 -28.66 -38.11 -14.64
C CYS A 238 -28.38 -38.27 -16.15
N PRO A 239 -28.61 -39.44 -16.78
CA PRO A 239 -28.35 -39.63 -18.21
C PRO A 239 -29.43 -39.02 -19.11
N TYR A 240 -30.62 -38.77 -18.57
CA TYR A 240 -31.80 -38.26 -19.27
C TYR A 240 -31.91 -36.75 -19.04
N ASP A 241 -32.59 -36.39 -17.96
CA ASP A 241 -32.82 -35.01 -17.57
C ASP A 241 -31.82 -34.58 -16.49
N GLN A 242 -31.35 -33.34 -16.61
CA GLN A 242 -30.28 -32.84 -15.74
C GLN A 242 -30.46 -31.34 -15.48
N LEU A 243 -30.30 -30.97 -14.20
CA LEU A 243 -30.17 -29.60 -13.76
C LEU A 243 -28.73 -29.34 -13.31
N LYS A 244 -27.98 -28.58 -14.10
CA LYS A 244 -26.59 -28.20 -13.83
C LYS A 244 -26.50 -26.81 -13.28
N ILE A 245 -25.74 -26.65 -12.20
CA ILE A 245 -25.48 -25.34 -11.58
C ILE A 245 -23.99 -25.06 -11.67
N GLN A 246 -23.64 -23.91 -12.22
CA GLN A 246 -22.26 -23.45 -12.38
C GLN A 246 -22.08 -22.08 -11.73
N ALA A 247 -20.99 -21.88 -11.01
CA ALA A 247 -20.60 -20.58 -10.46
C ALA A 247 -19.11 -20.34 -10.68
N ARG A 248 -18.72 -19.12 -11.09
CA ARG A 248 -17.33 -18.74 -11.41
C ARG A 248 -16.64 -19.72 -12.39
N GLY A 249 -17.39 -20.30 -13.32
CA GLY A 249 -16.89 -21.29 -14.27
C GLY A 249 -16.66 -22.70 -13.71
N ARG A 250 -16.96 -22.96 -12.43
CA ARG A 250 -16.92 -24.29 -11.81
C ARG A 250 -18.31 -24.85 -11.63
N GLU A 251 -18.50 -26.12 -11.99
CA GLU A 251 -19.75 -26.83 -11.73
C GLU A 251 -19.88 -27.07 -10.22
N ILE A 252 -21.00 -26.62 -9.64
CA ILE A 252 -21.37 -26.86 -8.24
C ILE A 252 -22.00 -28.25 -8.11
N GLY A 253 -22.83 -28.64 -9.07
CA GLY A 253 -23.47 -29.95 -9.10
C GLY A 253 -24.40 -30.16 -10.28
N GLU A 254 -24.70 -31.43 -10.49
CA GLU A 254 -25.64 -31.97 -11.47
C GLU A 254 -26.72 -32.76 -10.74
N PHE A 255 -27.97 -32.31 -10.87
CA PHE A 255 -29.10 -32.78 -10.07
C PHE A 255 -30.19 -33.40 -10.95
N CYS A 256 -30.69 -34.56 -10.52
CA CYS A 256 -31.87 -35.24 -11.04
C CYS A 256 -32.51 -36.08 -9.91
N GLY A 257 -33.63 -36.73 -10.17
CA GLY A 257 -34.34 -37.57 -9.20
C GLY A 257 -35.34 -36.80 -8.35
N LYS A 258 -35.67 -37.37 -7.18
CA LYS A 258 -36.68 -36.80 -6.25
C LYS A 258 -36.08 -36.20 -4.98
N GLU A 259 -34.77 -36.28 -4.80
CA GLU A 259 -34.09 -35.76 -3.62
C GLU A 259 -33.63 -34.32 -3.88
N SER A 260 -34.22 -33.37 -3.17
CA SER A 260 -33.86 -31.96 -3.27
C SER A 260 -32.47 -31.69 -2.68
N PRO A 261 -31.59 -30.92 -3.35
CA PRO A 261 -30.27 -30.56 -2.81
C PRO A 261 -30.32 -29.52 -1.68
N GLY A 262 -31.51 -29.04 -1.30
CA GLY A 262 -31.69 -28.14 -0.16
C GLY A 262 -31.25 -26.69 -0.45
N SER A 263 -30.33 -26.16 0.36
CA SER A 263 -29.82 -24.79 0.22
C SER A 263 -28.33 -24.79 -0.13
N ILE A 264 -27.95 -24.09 -1.20
CA ILE A 264 -26.59 -24.06 -1.73
C ILE A 264 -26.06 -22.62 -1.66
N GLU A 265 -24.97 -22.42 -0.91
CA GLU A 265 -24.21 -21.17 -0.92
C GLU A 265 -23.16 -21.19 -2.04
N THR A 266 -23.33 -20.34 -3.05
CA THR A 266 -22.47 -20.37 -4.25
C THR A 266 -21.14 -19.64 -4.09
N ASN A 267 -21.02 -18.77 -3.07
CA ASN A 267 -19.88 -17.87 -2.89
C ASN A 267 -19.57 -17.02 -4.13
N SER A 268 -20.58 -16.75 -4.96
CA SER A 268 -20.45 -16.07 -6.25
C SER A 268 -21.58 -15.06 -6.45
N ASN A 269 -21.27 -13.97 -7.13
CA ASN A 269 -22.27 -13.02 -7.63
C ASN A 269 -22.81 -13.41 -9.02
N GLU A 270 -22.29 -14.50 -9.60
CA GLU A 270 -22.64 -15.02 -10.92
C GLU A 270 -22.90 -16.52 -10.83
N VAL A 271 -24.09 -16.93 -11.24
CA VAL A 271 -24.55 -18.32 -11.26
C VAL A 271 -25.26 -18.58 -12.59
N ASP A 272 -24.90 -19.68 -13.23
CA ASP A 272 -25.58 -20.20 -14.42
C ASP A 272 -26.26 -21.52 -14.08
N ILE A 273 -27.50 -21.65 -14.50
CA ILE A 273 -28.34 -22.82 -14.26
C ILE A 273 -28.80 -23.33 -15.62
N LEU A 274 -28.42 -24.55 -15.96
CA LEU A 274 -28.74 -25.21 -17.22
C LEU A 274 -29.68 -26.39 -16.94
N PHE A 275 -30.85 -26.38 -17.55
CA PHE A 275 -31.81 -27.48 -17.46
C PHE A 275 -32.01 -28.10 -18.84
N LEU A 276 -31.67 -29.38 -18.96
CA LEU A 276 -31.76 -30.16 -20.20
C LEU A 276 -32.73 -31.30 -19.97
N THR A 277 -33.64 -31.52 -20.91
CA THR A 277 -34.56 -32.66 -20.91
C THR A 277 -34.45 -33.45 -22.21
N ASP A 278 -34.70 -34.75 -22.16
CA ASP A 278 -34.72 -35.63 -23.33
C ASP A 278 -36.11 -35.68 -24.01
N GLU A 279 -36.32 -36.64 -24.92
CA GLU A 279 -37.58 -36.79 -25.67
C GLU A 279 -38.73 -37.46 -24.89
N SER A 280 -38.56 -37.73 -23.59
CA SER A 280 -39.50 -38.47 -22.76
C SER A 280 -39.51 -38.02 -21.30
N GLY A 281 -40.68 -37.81 -20.72
CA GLY A 281 -40.74 -37.52 -19.29
C GLY A 281 -42.08 -37.01 -18.80
N PHE A 282 -42.34 -37.18 -17.50
CA PHE A 282 -43.55 -36.68 -16.82
C PHE A 282 -43.25 -36.15 -15.41
N SER A 283 -42.00 -35.82 -15.13
CA SER A 283 -41.60 -35.29 -13.83
C SER A 283 -42.06 -33.84 -13.63
N ARG A 284 -42.35 -33.47 -12.37
CA ARG A 284 -42.97 -32.18 -12.00
C ARG A 284 -42.00 -30.98 -11.99
N GLY A 285 -40.71 -31.25 -12.18
CA GLY A 285 -39.67 -30.25 -12.30
C GLY A 285 -39.17 -29.70 -10.97
N TRP A 286 -38.72 -28.45 -11.01
CA TRP A 286 -37.99 -27.83 -9.90
C TRP A 286 -38.34 -26.34 -9.78
N LYS A 287 -38.18 -25.81 -8.55
CA LYS A 287 -38.27 -24.37 -8.28
C LYS A 287 -37.20 -23.94 -7.28
N ILE A 288 -36.52 -22.84 -7.58
CA ILE A 288 -35.45 -22.26 -6.77
C ILE A 288 -35.87 -20.85 -6.36
N HIS A 289 -35.80 -20.56 -5.07
CA HIS A 289 -35.79 -19.20 -4.55
C HIS A 289 -34.34 -18.80 -4.29
N TYR A 290 -33.81 -17.83 -5.02
CA TYR A 290 -32.47 -17.32 -4.78
C TYR A 290 -32.53 -16.04 -3.95
N THR A 291 -31.56 -15.89 -3.04
CA THR A 291 -31.34 -14.67 -2.26
C THR A 291 -29.87 -14.31 -2.31
N SER A 292 -29.54 -13.06 -1.97
CA SER A 292 -28.15 -12.61 -1.92
C SER A 292 -27.76 -12.08 -0.55
N GLU A 293 -26.54 -12.41 -0.13
CA GLU A 293 -25.90 -11.85 1.07
C GLU A 293 -24.59 -11.17 0.71
N LYS A 294 -24.17 -10.17 1.49
CA LYS A 294 -22.82 -9.62 1.34
C LYS A 294 -21.77 -10.62 1.80
N ILE A 295 -20.72 -10.77 1.00
CA ILE A 295 -19.56 -11.60 1.34
C ILE A 295 -18.90 -11.06 2.61
N ARG A 296 -18.49 -11.98 3.49
CA ARG A 296 -17.88 -11.69 4.78
C ARG A 296 -16.38 -11.98 4.73
N CYS A 297 -15.59 -11.14 5.39
CA CYS A 297 -14.16 -11.36 5.58
C CYS A 297 -13.87 -11.94 6.97
N PRO A 298 -12.76 -12.69 7.13
CA PRO A 298 -12.37 -13.24 8.43
C PRO A 298 -12.06 -12.13 9.42
N GLN A 299 -12.39 -12.35 10.70
CA GLN A 299 -12.16 -11.36 11.76
C GLN A 299 -10.66 -11.03 11.86
N PRO A 300 -10.26 -9.74 11.79
CA PRO A 300 -8.86 -9.37 11.87
C PRO A 300 -8.34 -9.57 13.30
N VAL A 301 -7.21 -10.26 13.43
CA VAL A 301 -6.57 -10.55 14.72
C VAL A 301 -5.15 -9.97 14.74
N PRO A 302 -4.79 -9.13 15.73
CA PRO A 302 -3.43 -8.64 15.92
C PRO A 302 -2.44 -9.80 16.12
N ARG A 303 -1.25 -9.73 15.52
CA ARG A 303 -0.19 -10.73 15.69
C ARG A 303 0.68 -10.49 16.92
N ASP A 304 0.54 -9.32 17.54
CA ASP A 304 1.28 -8.90 18.71
C ASP A 304 0.39 -8.01 19.60
N GLN A 305 0.85 -7.77 20.83
CA GLN A 305 0.12 -6.97 21.83
C GLN A 305 0.26 -5.45 21.64
N PHE A 306 1.00 -4.99 20.63
CA PHE A 306 1.31 -3.58 20.37
C PHE A 306 0.48 -3.01 19.22
N THR A 307 -0.03 -3.89 18.36
CA THR A 307 -0.93 -3.60 17.26
C THR A 307 -2.35 -3.37 17.78
N ILE A 308 -2.93 -2.23 17.38
CA ILE A 308 -4.28 -1.79 17.74
C ILE A 308 -5.10 -1.67 16.46
N ILE A 309 -6.16 -2.46 16.36
CA ILE A 309 -7.21 -2.30 15.35
C ILE A 309 -8.17 -1.24 15.85
N ARG A 310 -8.34 -0.16 15.09
CA ARG A 310 -9.30 0.91 15.42
C ARG A 310 -10.71 0.47 15.06
N ASP A 311 -11.66 0.79 15.93
CA ASP A 311 -13.10 0.59 15.71
C ASP A 311 -13.46 -0.83 15.27
N LEU A 312 -13.00 -1.83 16.05
CA LEU A 312 -13.21 -3.24 15.75
C LEU A 312 -14.71 -3.57 15.62
N GLN A 313 -15.11 -3.99 14.42
CA GLN A 313 -16.48 -4.42 14.14
C GLN A 313 -16.67 -5.91 14.49
N PRO A 314 -17.90 -6.33 14.87
CA PRO A 314 -18.18 -7.75 15.16
C PRO A 314 -18.15 -8.64 13.91
N VAL A 315 -18.48 -8.09 12.74
CA VAL A 315 -18.47 -8.77 11.44
C VAL A 315 -18.03 -7.75 10.38
N TYR A 316 -17.16 -8.16 9.46
CA TYR A 316 -16.75 -7.35 8.32
C TYR A 316 -17.30 -7.91 7.01
N GLN A 317 -17.92 -7.06 6.21
CA GLN A 317 -18.52 -7.37 4.92
C GLN A 317 -17.74 -6.69 3.78
N PHE A 318 -18.06 -7.07 2.54
CA PHE A 318 -17.46 -6.46 1.35
C PHE A 318 -17.50 -4.92 1.38
N GLN A 319 -16.36 -4.30 1.04
CA GLN A 319 -16.06 -2.86 1.12
C GLN A 319 -15.85 -2.29 2.53
N ASP A 320 -16.10 -3.05 3.59
CA ASP A 320 -15.69 -2.63 4.93
C ASP A 320 -14.17 -2.62 5.03
N TYR A 321 -13.66 -1.80 5.94
CA TYR A 321 -12.24 -1.68 6.19
C TYR A 321 -11.94 -1.55 7.68
N PHE A 322 -10.71 -1.91 8.05
CA PHE A 322 -10.17 -1.60 9.36
C PHE A 322 -8.84 -0.85 9.24
N ILE A 323 -8.58 0.01 10.23
CA ILE A 323 -7.35 0.79 10.33
C ILE A 323 -6.51 0.22 11.45
N VAL A 324 -5.21 0.08 11.20
CA VAL A 324 -4.25 -0.38 12.20
C VAL A 324 -3.36 0.77 12.64
N SER A 325 -3.13 0.83 13.95
CA SER A 325 -2.16 1.72 14.58
C SER A 325 -1.35 0.97 15.63
N CYS A 326 -0.21 1.50 16.03
CA CYS A 326 0.60 0.93 17.09
C CYS A 326 0.43 1.70 18.40
N LYS A 327 0.70 1.04 19.53
CA LYS A 327 0.90 1.72 20.82
C LYS A 327 2.04 2.75 20.71
N THR A 328 1.99 3.80 21.53
CA THR A 328 3.04 4.82 21.59
C THR A 328 4.43 4.19 21.78
N GLY A 329 5.41 4.64 20.97
CA GLY A 329 6.77 4.09 20.98
C GLY A 329 6.97 2.85 20.11
N TYR A 330 6.00 2.51 19.26
CA TYR A 330 6.11 1.44 18.26
C TYR A 330 5.81 1.99 16.87
N ASN A 331 6.59 1.54 15.89
CA ASN A 331 6.42 1.84 14.47
C ASN A 331 5.61 0.75 13.79
N LEU A 332 4.71 1.16 12.90
CA LEU A 332 3.96 0.25 12.04
C LEU A 332 4.86 -0.22 10.89
N MET A 333 5.05 -1.53 10.76
CA MET A 333 6.01 -2.13 9.84
C MET A 333 5.37 -3.20 8.96
N GLU A 334 5.73 -3.19 7.68
CA GLU A 334 5.42 -4.23 6.71
C GLU A 334 6.75 -4.76 6.15
N GLY A 335 7.12 -5.99 6.54
CA GLY A 335 8.48 -6.47 6.33
C GLY A 335 9.49 -5.51 7.00
N ASN A 336 10.40 -4.93 6.21
CA ASN A 336 11.40 -3.96 6.67
C ASN A 336 10.99 -2.49 6.40
N ARG A 337 9.78 -2.24 5.91
CA ARG A 337 9.31 -0.89 5.55
C ARG A 337 8.44 -0.30 6.66
N LYS A 338 8.79 0.90 7.13
CA LYS A 338 7.94 1.70 8.02
C LYS A 338 6.76 2.28 7.26
N LEU A 339 5.56 2.12 7.80
CA LEU A 339 4.30 2.63 7.27
C LEU A 339 3.83 3.85 8.09
N LEU A 340 3.26 4.84 7.40
CA LEU A 340 2.61 5.99 8.06
C LEU A 340 1.21 5.63 8.55
N SER A 341 0.49 4.83 7.77
CA SER A 341 -0.85 4.33 8.06
C SER A 341 -1.05 2.98 7.38
N PHE A 342 -1.94 2.17 7.94
CA PHE A 342 -2.37 0.91 7.32
C PHE A 342 -3.88 0.82 7.34
N THR A 343 -4.44 0.39 6.22
CA THR A 343 -5.87 0.15 6.06
C THR A 343 -6.06 -1.11 5.24
N ALA A 344 -6.84 -2.05 5.74
CA ALA A 344 -7.20 -3.28 5.04
C ALA A 344 -8.71 -3.27 4.72
N VAL A 345 -9.03 -3.31 3.43
CA VAL A 345 -10.37 -3.41 2.84
C VAL A 345 -10.73 -4.87 2.52
N CYS A 346 -11.97 -5.25 2.82
CA CYS A 346 -12.54 -6.57 2.53
C CYS A 346 -12.91 -6.69 1.04
N GLN A 347 -12.39 -7.73 0.38
CA GLN A 347 -12.52 -7.95 -1.06
C GLN A 347 -13.73 -8.83 -1.41
N ALA A 348 -14.08 -8.85 -2.70
CA ALA A 348 -15.22 -9.61 -3.22
C ALA A 348 -15.00 -11.14 -3.23
N ASP A 349 -13.82 -11.63 -2.85
CA ASP A 349 -13.52 -13.05 -2.67
C ASP A 349 -13.54 -13.47 -1.19
N GLY A 350 -13.88 -12.56 -0.27
CA GLY A 350 -13.91 -12.80 1.17
C GLY A 350 -12.53 -12.71 1.83
N THR A 351 -11.51 -12.21 1.12
CA THR A 351 -10.17 -12.00 1.67
C THR A 351 -9.88 -10.53 1.94
N TRP A 352 -8.88 -10.28 2.78
CA TRP A 352 -8.35 -8.94 3.00
C TRP A 352 -7.32 -8.60 1.92
N HIS A 353 -7.45 -7.42 1.30
CA HIS A 353 -6.52 -7.03 0.22
C HIS A 353 -5.06 -6.86 0.67
N GLN A 354 -4.82 -6.74 1.98
CA GLN A 354 -3.50 -6.63 2.59
C GLN A 354 -3.40 -7.51 3.84
N SER A 355 -2.21 -8.03 4.07
CA SER A 355 -1.89 -8.83 5.27
C SER A 355 -1.66 -7.94 6.48
N MET A 356 -2.03 -8.43 7.67
CA MET A 356 -1.84 -7.71 8.93
C MET A 356 -0.35 -7.33 9.14
N PRO A 357 -0.03 -6.04 9.38
CA PRO A 357 1.33 -5.57 9.65
C PRO A 357 1.76 -5.94 11.07
N ARG A 358 3.00 -5.60 11.42
CA ARG A 358 3.56 -5.77 12.77
C ARG A 358 3.95 -4.43 13.38
N CYS A 359 3.89 -4.34 14.70
CA CYS A 359 4.36 -3.17 15.42
C CYS A 359 5.73 -3.45 16.06
N GLU A 360 6.76 -2.72 15.63
CA GLU A 360 8.13 -2.85 16.13
C GLU A 360 8.51 -1.69 17.03
N ILE A 361 9.25 -1.97 18.11
CA ILE A 361 9.64 -0.93 19.07
C ILE A 361 10.54 0.12 18.41
N VAL A 362 10.31 1.40 18.72
CA VAL A 362 11.15 2.50 18.28
C VAL A 362 12.54 2.37 18.87
N ASN A 363 13.57 2.69 18.07
CA ASN A 363 14.97 2.68 18.48
C ASN A 363 15.60 4.04 18.15
N CYS A 364 16.21 4.69 19.14
CA CYS A 364 16.80 6.03 19.00
C CYS A 364 18.23 6.03 18.45
N GLY A 365 18.77 4.88 18.07
CA GLY A 365 20.15 4.73 17.66
C GLY A 365 21.13 4.96 18.81
N ASN A 366 22.43 4.95 18.49
CA ASN A 366 23.48 5.16 19.49
C ASN A 366 23.47 6.62 20.00
N PRO A 367 23.55 6.83 21.32
CA PRO A 367 23.70 8.16 21.88
C PRO A 367 24.94 8.87 21.37
N THR A 368 24.84 10.20 21.21
CA THR A 368 25.96 11.05 20.81
C THR A 368 27.06 11.04 21.87
N GLY A 369 28.32 10.92 21.47
CA GLY A 369 29.46 10.99 22.40
C GLY A 369 29.62 12.40 23.00
N LEU A 370 29.99 12.47 24.28
CA LEU A 370 30.27 13.72 24.98
C LEU A 370 31.77 14.01 25.01
N THR A 371 32.19 15.12 24.41
CA THR A 371 33.60 15.55 24.46
C THR A 371 34.01 15.83 25.90
N ASN A 372 35.17 15.31 26.32
CA ASN A 372 35.66 15.37 27.71
C ASN A 372 34.72 14.72 28.74
N GLY A 373 33.91 13.76 28.30
CA GLY A 373 33.02 13.00 29.16
C GLY A 373 32.62 11.67 28.53
N ALA A 374 31.55 11.10 29.06
CA ALA A 374 30.94 9.87 28.57
C ALA A 374 29.45 9.85 28.91
N PHE A 375 28.71 8.89 28.35
CA PHE A 375 27.37 8.54 28.81
C PHE A 375 27.36 7.13 29.37
N SER A 376 26.40 6.86 30.24
CA SER A 376 26.13 5.52 30.79
C SER A 376 24.65 5.20 30.68
N TYR A 377 24.31 3.97 30.31
CA TYR A 377 22.93 3.48 30.34
C TYR A 377 22.47 3.30 31.79
N VAL A 378 21.28 3.83 32.08
CA VAL A 378 20.63 3.65 33.38
C VAL A 378 19.91 2.30 33.42
N ASN A 379 19.26 1.91 32.31
CA ASN A 379 18.54 0.65 32.19
C ASN A 379 19.53 -0.52 31.99
N LYS A 380 19.19 -1.69 32.56
CA LYS A 380 19.90 -2.96 32.34
C LYS A 380 18.89 -4.02 31.85
N PRO A 381 19.11 -4.70 30.72
CA PRO A 381 20.26 -4.58 29.81
C PRO A 381 20.27 -3.26 29.03
N ALA A 382 21.47 -2.79 28.68
CA ALA A 382 21.66 -1.60 27.88
C ALA A 382 21.06 -1.81 26.48
N ASN A 383 20.18 -0.89 26.07
CA ASN A 383 19.59 -0.87 24.74
C ASN A 383 19.16 0.56 24.37
N ASN A 384 18.84 0.77 23.10
CA ASN A 384 18.46 2.09 22.55
C ASN A 384 16.98 2.19 22.21
N ASN A 385 16.16 1.30 22.76
CA ASN A 385 14.74 1.25 22.45
C ASN A 385 13.97 2.33 23.24
N TYR A 386 12.75 2.59 22.81
CA TYR A 386 11.81 3.50 23.45
C TYR A 386 11.79 3.32 24.98
N GLN A 387 11.83 4.44 25.71
CA GLN A 387 11.92 4.53 27.19
C GLN A 387 13.25 4.11 27.82
N SER A 388 14.27 3.72 27.04
CA SER A 388 15.62 3.60 27.57
C SER A 388 16.20 4.95 27.95
N VAL A 389 16.98 4.96 29.03
CA VAL A 389 17.50 6.17 29.66
C VAL A 389 19.02 6.08 29.75
N ILE A 390 19.67 7.19 29.44
CA ILE A 390 21.10 7.41 29.58
C ILE A 390 21.36 8.61 30.49
N THR A 391 22.58 8.70 31.01
CA THR A 391 23.05 9.87 31.76
C THR A 391 24.45 10.24 31.30
N TYR A 392 24.65 11.51 31.00
CA TYR A 392 25.93 12.10 30.64
C TYR A 392 26.74 12.49 31.87
N ARG A 393 28.06 12.34 31.81
CA ARG A 393 29.00 12.72 32.86
C ARG A 393 30.29 13.24 32.25
N CYS A 394 30.89 14.24 32.88
CA CYS A 394 32.20 14.77 32.48
C CYS A 394 33.34 14.02 33.18
N ASN A 395 34.55 14.16 32.64
CA ASN A 395 35.77 13.62 33.23
C ASN A 395 36.21 14.46 34.43
N GLU A 396 35.54 14.26 35.56
CA GLU A 396 35.87 14.87 36.84
C GLU A 396 37.26 14.42 37.34
N PRO A 397 38.00 15.27 38.10
CA PRO A 397 37.65 16.62 38.55
C PRO A 397 38.05 17.74 37.57
N TYR A 398 38.52 17.40 36.36
CA TYR A 398 39.15 18.34 35.44
C TYR A 398 38.13 19.11 34.59
N TYR A 399 36.97 18.52 34.38
CA TYR A 399 35.83 19.14 33.72
C TYR A 399 34.59 19.05 34.61
N HIS A 400 33.69 20.00 34.46
CA HIS A 400 32.38 19.99 35.10
C HIS A 400 31.29 20.10 34.04
N ILE A 401 30.15 19.48 34.32
CA ILE A 401 29.03 19.44 33.40
C ILE A 401 28.25 20.76 33.44
N VAL A 402 27.87 21.26 32.27
CA VAL A 402 26.98 22.41 32.11
C VAL A 402 25.84 21.99 31.20
N THR A 403 24.63 21.98 31.75
CA THR A 403 23.42 21.50 31.08
C THR A 403 22.60 22.62 30.44
N GLY A 404 22.99 23.90 30.64
CA GLY A 404 22.21 25.04 30.16
C GLY A 404 20.85 25.10 30.83
N THR A 405 19.77 25.10 30.03
CA THR A 405 18.39 24.98 30.53
C THR A 405 17.93 23.54 30.72
N GLY A 406 18.66 22.57 30.16
CA GLY A 406 18.27 21.16 30.13
C GLY A 406 18.91 20.32 31.23
N GLY A 407 18.84 19.00 31.06
CA GLY A 407 19.37 18.00 32.00
C GLY A 407 20.60 17.24 31.49
N ASP A 408 21.15 16.37 32.34
CA ASP A 408 22.18 15.39 32.02
C ASP A 408 21.60 13.99 31.72
N ARG A 409 20.30 13.79 31.98
CA ARG A 409 19.56 12.53 31.77
C ARG A 409 18.69 12.62 30.53
N PHE A 410 18.86 11.65 29.62
CA PHE A 410 18.14 11.59 28.34
C PHE A 410 17.37 10.28 28.21
N THR A 411 16.16 10.36 27.66
CA THR A 411 15.27 9.22 27.41
C THR A 411 15.03 9.08 25.92
N CYS A 412 14.95 7.85 25.43
CA CYS A 412 14.56 7.56 24.05
C CYS A 412 13.07 7.85 23.84
N SER A 413 12.77 8.90 23.06
CA SER A 413 11.41 9.38 22.79
C SER A 413 10.66 8.48 21.80
N PRO A 414 9.31 8.58 21.72
CA PRO A 414 8.54 7.80 20.77
C PRO A 414 8.80 8.20 19.30
N GLU A 415 9.39 9.36 19.05
CA GLU A 415 9.83 9.82 17.72
C GLU A 415 11.15 9.19 17.27
N GLY A 416 11.87 8.51 18.17
CA GLY A 416 13.17 7.91 17.87
C GLY A 416 14.35 8.85 18.09
N THR A 417 14.23 9.80 19.03
CA THR A 417 15.30 10.74 19.40
C THR A 417 15.60 10.70 20.88
N TRP A 418 16.87 10.88 21.26
CA TRP A 418 17.27 11.06 22.65
C TRP A 418 16.95 12.48 23.10
N VAL A 419 16.09 12.61 24.11
CA VAL A 419 15.64 13.90 24.63
C VAL A 419 15.78 13.96 26.14
N ASP A 420 16.04 15.15 26.69
CA ASP A 420 16.04 15.38 28.13
C ASP A 420 14.61 15.53 28.71
N GLN A 421 14.51 15.97 29.97
CA GLN A 421 13.24 16.16 30.66
C GLN A 421 12.36 17.26 30.05
N ASP A 422 12.98 18.23 29.37
CA ASP A 422 12.31 19.37 28.73
C ASP A 422 12.08 19.13 27.23
N GLY A 423 12.40 17.93 26.72
CA GLY A 423 12.26 17.58 25.31
C GLY A 423 13.39 18.09 24.43
N GLN A 424 14.51 18.55 24.99
CA GLN A 424 15.66 19.06 24.24
C GLN A 424 16.56 17.92 23.76
N VAL A 425 17.03 18.04 22.53
CA VAL A 425 17.98 17.09 21.90
C VAL A 425 19.44 17.50 22.15
N ARG A 426 19.67 18.74 22.61
CA ARG A 426 21.02 19.30 22.80
C ARG A 426 21.69 18.67 24.02
N ILE A 427 22.76 17.92 23.80
CA ILE A 427 23.55 17.31 24.88
C ILE A 427 24.28 18.37 25.72
N PRO A 428 24.57 18.09 27.00
CA PRO A 428 25.35 18.98 27.86
C PRO A 428 26.78 19.19 27.35
N ALA A 429 27.46 20.20 27.88
CA ALA A 429 28.87 20.48 27.59
C ALA A 429 29.75 20.25 28.83
N CYS A 430 30.98 19.80 28.61
CA CYS A 430 31.99 19.67 29.66
C CYS A 430 32.96 20.84 29.63
N LEU A 431 32.88 21.73 30.63
CA LEU A 431 33.73 22.92 30.70
C LEU A 431 34.94 22.70 31.62
N PRO A 432 36.14 23.21 31.25
CA PRO A 432 37.34 23.18 32.08
C PRO A 432 37.14 23.69 33.52
N VAL A 433 37.70 22.98 34.49
CA VAL A 433 37.80 23.45 35.88
C VAL A 433 39.15 24.17 36.05
N CYS A 434 39.11 25.48 36.35
CA CYS A 434 40.32 26.27 36.57
C CYS A 434 40.78 26.30 38.04
N GLY A 435 42.07 26.53 38.25
CA GLY A 435 42.64 26.95 39.53
C GLY A 435 42.61 25.90 40.64
N LYS A 436 42.44 24.61 40.30
CA LYS A 436 42.40 23.50 41.27
C LYS A 436 43.49 22.47 40.97
N PRO A 437 44.76 22.76 41.26
CA PRO A 437 45.84 21.82 41.05
C PRO A 437 45.66 20.59 41.94
N VAL A 438 46.03 19.41 41.44
CA VAL A 438 45.97 18.15 42.20
C VAL A 438 47.03 18.12 43.32
N ASN A 439 48.18 18.77 43.09
CA ASN A 439 49.29 18.85 44.05
C ASN A 439 49.60 20.33 44.40
N PRO A 440 48.68 21.07 45.05
CA PRO A 440 48.85 22.49 45.34
C PRO A 440 50.11 22.74 46.18
N VAL A 441 50.71 23.92 46.03
CA VAL A 441 51.75 24.37 46.96
C VAL A 441 51.09 24.70 48.30
N THR A 442 51.50 24.01 49.36
CA THR A 442 50.92 24.15 50.71
C THR A 442 51.78 25.00 51.66
N GLU A 443 53.00 25.35 51.25
CA GLU A 443 53.94 26.11 52.07
C GLU A 443 53.68 27.63 51.94
N VAL A 444 53.04 28.21 52.95
CA VAL A 444 52.85 29.68 53.10
C VAL A 444 54.07 30.35 53.76
N GLN A 445 55.09 29.58 54.14
CA GLN A 445 56.29 30.12 54.76
C GLN A 445 57.19 30.83 53.75
N ARG A 446 57.90 31.86 54.22
CA ARG A 446 58.86 32.64 53.43
C ARG A 446 59.91 31.71 52.78
N ILE A 447 59.81 31.53 51.45
CA ILE A 447 60.76 30.69 50.71
C ILE A 447 62.09 31.45 50.44
N LEU A 448 63.09 30.97 51.16
CA LEU A 448 64.55 31.03 51.04
C LEU A 448 65.31 31.10 49.69
N GLY A 449 64.77 31.56 48.56
CA GLY A 449 65.41 31.39 47.22
C GLY A 449 64.75 30.25 46.46
N GLY A 450 64.52 30.42 45.16
CA GLY A 450 63.56 29.62 44.37
C GLY A 450 63.62 28.11 44.60
N LYS A 451 62.45 27.48 44.80
CA LYS A 451 62.30 26.03 45.00
C LYS A 451 61.94 25.33 43.69
N SER A 452 62.36 24.09 43.52
CA SER A 452 61.92 23.26 42.40
C SER A 452 60.44 22.91 42.51
N ALA A 453 59.68 23.11 41.44
CA ALA A 453 58.25 22.78 41.38
C ALA A 453 58.04 21.27 41.23
N ARG A 454 57.07 20.73 41.98
CA ARG A 454 56.61 19.35 41.82
C ARG A 454 55.65 19.25 40.63
N ARG A 455 55.54 18.08 40.02
CA ARG A 455 54.55 17.85 38.95
C ARG A 455 53.14 18.08 39.47
N GLY A 456 52.35 18.85 38.73
CA GLY A 456 50.97 19.20 39.08
C GLY A 456 50.83 20.36 40.08
N SER A 457 51.92 20.99 40.53
CA SER A 457 51.84 22.16 41.43
C SER A 457 51.47 23.46 40.70
N PHE A 458 51.95 23.62 39.47
CA PHE A 458 51.60 24.73 38.58
C PHE A 458 51.15 24.17 37.22
N PRO A 459 49.99 23.49 37.17
CA PRO A 459 49.56 22.74 35.98
C PRO A 459 49.15 23.65 34.80
N TRP A 460 49.00 24.95 35.04
CA TRP A 460 48.78 25.96 34.00
C TRP A 460 50.08 26.44 33.37
N GLN A 461 51.24 26.14 33.94
CA GLN A 461 52.52 26.67 33.47
C GLN A 461 52.77 26.27 32.01
N VAL A 462 53.10 27.27 31.21
CA VAL A 462 53.49 27.11 29.81
C VAL A 462 54.93 27.56 29.64
N LEU A 463 55.68 26.81 28.84
CA LEU A 463 56.97 27.22 28.29
C LEU A 463 56.73 27.73 26.88
N THR A 464 57.06 28.99 26.65
CA THR A 464 56.96 29.62 25.32
C THR A 464 58.35 29.78 24.71
N GLY A 465 58.44 29.58 23.40
CA GLY A 465 59.63 29.69 22.60
C GLY A 465 59.31 30.40 21.29
N ILE A 466 59.05 31.71 21.38
CA ILE A 466 58.73 32.58 20.24
C ILE A 466 59.96 33.45 19.94
N HIS A 467 60.25 34.44 20.80
CA HIS A 467 61.50 35.20 20.78
C HIS A 467 62.33 34.92 22.03
N GLY A 468 62.96 33.75 22.04
CA GLY A 468 63.67 33.22 23.21
C GLY A 468 62.73 32.50 24.17
N ARG A 469 63.26 32.11 25.35
CA ARG A 469 62.50 31.38 26.35
C ARG A 469 61.61 32.33 27.15
N GLY A 470 60.31 32.09 27.13
CA GLY A 470 59.31 32.79 27.94
C GLY A 470 58.41 31.83 28.71
N GLY A 471 57.52 32.42 29.50
CA GLY A 471 56.48 31.75 30.26
C GLY A 471 55.09 32.12 29.76
N GLY A 472 54.10 31.38 30.25
CA GLY A 472 52.69 31.67 30.06
C GLY A 472 51.82 30.84 30.98
N ALA A 473 50.51 31.06 30.90
CA ALA A 473 49.52 30.30 31.64
C ALA A 473 48.37 29.84 30.76
N LEU A 474 47.98 28.58 30.89
CA LEU A 474 46.78 28.04 30.24
C LEU A 474 45.51 28.66 30.83
N LEU A 475 44.63 29.13 29.96
CA LEU A 475 43.26 29.56 30.20
C LEU A 475 42.31 28.63 29.41
N GLY A 476 41.28 28.11 30.08
CA GLY A 476 40.42 27.08 29.49
C GLY A 476 41.20 25.83 29.06
N ASP A 477 40.95 25.35 27.85
CA ASP A 477 41.67 24.22 27.23
C ASP A 477 42.45 24.62 25.98
N ARG A 478 42.47 25.91 25.61
CA ARG A 478 43.01 26.33 24.31
C ARG A 478 43.67 27.71 24.27
N TRP A 479 43.67 28.46 25.36
CA TRP A 479 44.20 29.83 25.37
C TRP A 479 45.44 29.91 26.25
N ILE A 480 46.50 30.59 25.81
CA ILE A 480 47.67 30.86 26.63
C ILE A 480 47.76 32.36 26.89
N LEU A 481 47.81 32.74 28.16
CA LEU A 481 48.09 34.10 28.62
C LEU A 481 49.61 34.28 28.77
N THR A 482 50.15 35.36 28.20
CA THR A 482 51.57 35.71 28.31
C THR A 482 51.78 37.23 28.20
N ALA A 483 53.02 37.72 28.29
CA ALA A 483 53.35 39.12 28.06
C ALA A 483 53.58 39.40 26.58
N ALA A 484 53.17 40.58 26.10
CA ALA A 484 53.37 41.00 24.73
C ALA A 484 54.85 41.14 24.36
N HIS A 485 55.71 41.55 25.30
CA HIS A 485 57.14 41.70 25.07
C HIS A 485 57.86 40.36 24.83
N THR A 486 57.26 39.22 25.21
CA THR A 486 57.81 37.90 24.88
C THR A 486 57.63 37.53 23.41
N ILE A 487 56.74 38.26 22.72
CA ILE A 487 56.43 38.14 21.30
C ILE A 487 57.11 39.27 20.53
N PHE A 488 57.03 40.52 21.01
CA PHE A 488 57.76 41.65 20.43
C PHE A 488 58.62 42.34 21.49
N PRO A 489 59.90 41.94 21.62
CA PRO A 489 60.82 42.53 22.58
C PRO A 489 61.00 44.04 22.38
N LYS A 490 61.19 44.77 23.48
CA LYS A 490 61.51 46.21 23.44
C LYS A 490 62.83 46.47 22.73
N GLY A 491 62.88 47.51 21.93
CA GLY A 491 64.11 47.92 21.21
C GLY A 491 64.48 47.02 20.03
N ALA A 492 63.67 45.99 19.72
CA ALA A 492 63.80 45.24 18.49
C ALA A 492 63.45 46.15 17.30
N GLY A 493 64.46 46.59 16.55
CA GLY A 493 64.29 47.35 15.31
C GLY A 493 63.37 46.59 14.35
N GLY A 494 62.43 47.31 13.74
CA GLY A 494 61.27 46.76 13.03
C GLY A 494 61.61 45.77 11.90
N ASN A 495 61.71 44.49 12.25
CA ASN A 495 61.47 43.42 11.30
C ASN A 495 59.94 43.28 11.17
N ASN A 496 59.40 43.59 9.99
CA ASN A 496 58.00 43.40 9.64
C ASN A 496 57.66 41.90 9.56
N VAL A 497 57.73 41.18 10.68
CA VAL A 497 57.28 39.79 10.78
C VAL A 497 55.78 39.81 11.07
N SER A 498 55.00 39.09 10.27
CA SER A 498 53.55 39.01 10.47
C SER A 498 53.25 38.17 11.72
N LEU A 499 52.14 38.48 12.41
CA LEU A 499 51.67 37.70 13.54
C LEU A 499 51.38 36.24 13.15
N ASP A 500 50.93 36.02 11.91
CA ASP A 500 50.66 34.68 11.38
C ASP A 500 51.95 33.86 11.25
N GLN A 501 53.03 34.46 10.74
CA GLN A 501 54.33 33.80 10.67
C GLN A 501 54.86 33.47 12.07
N LEU A 502 54.72 34.39 13.03
CA LEU A 502 55.10 34.11 14.43
C LEU A 502 54.26 33.00 15.05
N ALA A 503 52.98 32.89 14.70
CA ALA A 503 52.11 31.81 15.17
C ALA A 503 52.55 30.44 14.64
N GLU A 504 52.97 30.36 13.37
CA GLU A 504 53.49 29.12 12.77
C GLU A 504 54.82 28.67 13.37
N GLU A 505 55.70 29.60 13.70
CA GLU A 505 57.03 29.34 14.26
C GLU A 505 57.02 29.18 15.80
N ALA A 506 55.91 29.53 16.46
CA ALA A 506 55.79 29.48 17.91
C ALA A 506 55.93 28.07 18.48
N ASN A 507 56.83 27.92 19.46
CA ASN A 507 56.96 26.70 20.23
C ASN A 507 56.31 26.85 21.60
N ILE A 508 55.25 26.08 21.86
CA ILE A 508 54.46 26.08 23.08
C ILE A 508 54.45 24.68 23.68
N PHE A 509 54.88 24.59 24.94
CA PHE A 509 54.93 23.32 25.67
C PHE A 509 54.27 23.46 27.05
N LEU A 510 53.51 22.44 27.45
CA LEU A 510 52.82 22.37 28.73
C LEU A 510 52.80 20.94 29.29
N GLY A 511 52.48 20.79 30.57
CA GLY A 511 52.21 19.49 31.19
C GLY A 511 53.37 18.81 31.91
N HIS A 512 54.54 19.43 31.96
CA HIS A 512 55.71 18.89 32.67
C HIS A 512 56.59 19.96 33.30
N THR A 513 57.31 19.60 34.38
CA THR A 513 58.23 20.47 35.13
C THR A 513 59.68 20.45 34.63
N LYS A 514 59.98 19.79 33.51
CA LYS A 514 61.35 19.59 32.98
C LYS A 514 61.31 19.91 31.50
N VAL A 515 62.21 20.78 31.04
CA VAL A 515 62.23 21.27 29.65
C VAL A 515 62.47 20.14 28.65
N GLU A 516 63.38 19.22 28.96
CA GLU A 516 63.66 18.06 28.10
C GLU A 516 62.42 17.19 27.85
N GLU A 517 61.64 16.93 28.91
CA GLU A 517 60.42 16.14 28.81
C GLU A 517 59.30 16.91 28.10
N LEU A 518 59.22 18.23 28.30
CA LEU A 518 58.31 19.09 27.54
C LEU A 518 58.57 19.00 26.03
N HIS A 519 59.84 19.01 25.60
CA HIS A 519 60.17 18.82 24.19
C HIS A 519 59.82 17.42 23.67
N LYS A 520 59.97 16.37 24.49
CA LYS A 520 59.54 15.00 24.13
C LYS A 520 58.01 14.88 23.98
N MET A 521 57.24 15.63 24.78
CA MET A 521 55.77 15.65 24.71
C MET A 521 55.24 16.38 23.47
N GLY A 522 56.08 17.16 22.78
CA GLY A 522 55.77 17.80 21.51
C GLY A 522 55.24 19.23 21.64
N ASN A 523 55.36 19.98 20.56
CA ASN A 523 54.87 21.35 20.44
C ASN A 523 53.34 21.39 20.29
N HIS A 524 52.70 22.40 20.88
CA HIS A 524 51.30 22.75 20.64
C HIS A 524 51.21 23.92 19.65
N PRO A 525 50.76 23.68 18.40
CA PRO A 525 50.71 24.73 17.39
C PRO A 525 49.78 25.88 17.77
N VAL A 526 50.20 27.11 17.50
CA VAL A 526 49.40 28.32 17.70
C VAL A 526 48.60 28.61 16.43
N ARG A 527 47.31 28.91 16.58
CA ARG A 527 46.42 29.33 15.49
C ARG A 527 46.47 30.84 15.28
N ARG A 528 46.43 31.61 16.37
CA ARG A 528 46.36 33.07 16.35
C ARG A 528 47.07 33.68 17.56
N ILE A 529 47.63 34.87 17.35
CA ILE A 529 48.27 35.68 18.38
C ILE A 529 47.53 37.01 18.49
N PHE A 530 47.15 37.37 19.72
CA PHE A 530 46.49 38.63 20.04
C PHE A 530 47.37 39.45 20.98
N ILE A 531 47.70 40.67 20.58
CA ILE A 531 48.47 41.61 21.38
C ILE A 531 47.56 42.76 21.78
N HIS A 532 47.66 43.19 23.03
CA HIS A 532 46.87 44.32 23.48
C HIS A 532 47.26 45.61 22.72
N PRO A 533 46.28 46.40 22.25
CA PRO A 533 46.55 47.58 21.41
C PRO A 533 47.42 48.65 22.08
N ASP A 534 47.38 48.75 23.42
CA ASP A 534 48.20 49.70 24.17
C ASP A 534 49.70 49.35 24.19
N TYR A 535 50.08 48.12 23.79
CA TYR A 535 51.48 47.71 23.77
C TYR A 535 52.24 48.33 22.60
N ASN A 536 53.24 49.15 22.91
CA ASN A 536 54.12 49.75 21.91
C ASN A 536 55.56 49.21 22.01
N PRO A 537 56.03 48.32 21.12
CA PRO A 537 57.38 47.76 21.21
C PRO A 537 58.50 48.78 20.94
N LYS A 538 58.19 49.91 20.29
CA LYS A 538 59.16 50.98 19.97
C LYS A 538 59.48 51.88 21.16
N ASP A 539 58.60 51.93 22.16
CA ASP A 539 58.85 52.67 23.41
C ASP A 539 59.51 51.74 24.42
N GLU A 540 60.84 51.83 24.54
CA GLU A 540 61.67 50.98 25.41
C GLU A 540 61.41 51.21 26.91
N HIS A 541 60.78 52.32 27.30
CA HIS A 541 60.62 52.71 28.71
C HIS A 541 59.19 52.50 29.23
N ASN A 542 58.25 52.10 28.37
CA ASN A 542 56.83 51.97 28.72
C ASN A 542 56.26 50.59 28.41
N PHE A 543 55.89 49.85 29.45
CA PHE A 543 55.34 48.49 29.33
C PHE A 543 53.81 48.44 29.48
N ASN A 544 53.10 49.57 29.30
CA ASN A 544 51.64 49.54 29.25
C ASN A 544 51.16 48.60 28.14
N GLY A 545 50.04 47.92 28.40
CA GLY A 545 49.52 46.91 27.49
C GLY A 545 50.38 45.66 27.36
N ASP A 546 51.38 45.42 28.22
CA ASP A 546 52.24 44.23 28.11
C ASP A 546 51.53 42.92 28.50
N ILE A 547 50.63 42.48 27.63
CA ILE A 547 49.77 41.31 27.73
C ILE A 547 49.41 40.81 26.32
N ALA A 548 49.41 39.49 26.15
CA ALA A 548 49.05 38.82 24.92
C ALA A 548 48.31 37.50 25.18
N LEU A 549 47.51 37.09 24.21
CA LEU A 549 46.82 35.79 24.18
C LEU A 549 47.24 34.99 22.95
N LEU A 550 47.50 33.70 23.15
CA LEU A 550 47.76 32.74 22.08
C LEU A 550 46.61 31.73 22.02
N GLU A 551 45.98 31.58 20.86
CA GLU A 551 44.97 30.55 20.61
C GLU A 551 45.67 29.29 20.10
N LEU A 552 45.52 28.16 20.79
CA LEU A 552 46.05 26.88 20.32
C LEU A 552 45.17 26.31 19.20
N LYS A 553 45.80 25.71 18.20
CA LYS A 553 45.10 25.08 17.06
C LYS A 553 44.19 23.92 17.48
N HIS A 554 44.58 23.20 18.52
CA HIS A 554 43.82 22.09 19.09
C HIS A 554 43.72 22.27 20.61
N PRO A 555 42.54 22.04 21.22
CA PRO A 555 42.43 22.09 22.67
C PRO A 555 43.26 20.98 23.32
N VAL A 556 43.83 21.27 24.48
CA VAL A 556 44.62 20.33 25.26
C VAL A 556 43.71 19.50 26.16
N THR A 557 44.02 18.22 26.32
CA THR A 557 43.30 17.36 27.27
C THR A 557 43.76 17.68 28.70
N LEU A 558 42.82 18.12 29.53
CA LEU A 558 43.08 18.42 30.92
C LEU A 558 43.32 17.16 31.75
N GLY A 559 44.16 17.29 32.77
CA GLY A 559 44.56 16.20 33.64
C GLY A 559 45.39 16.68 34.82
N PRO A 560 46.03 15.79 35.58
CA PRO A 560 46.68 16.16 36.84
C PRO A 560 47.87 17.11 36.68
N THR A 561 48.46 17.21 35.48
CA THR A 561 49.60 18.09 35.17
C THR A 561 49.29 19.21 34.20
N VAL A 562 48.10 19.24 33.60
CA VAL A 562 47.63 20.27 32.65
C VAL A 562 46.24 20.73 33.08
N LEU A 563 46.16 21.91 33.69
CA LEU A 563 44.91 22.54 34.13
C LEU A 563 45.02 24.05 33.98
N PRO A 564 43.94 24.74 33.59
CA PRO A 564 43.99 26.18 33.47
C PRO A 564 44.05 26.90 34.82
N ILE A 565 44.62 28.09 34.81
CA ILE A 565 44.52 29.05 35.92
C ILE A 565 43.20 29.82 35.83
N CYS A 566 42.63 30.25 36.96
CA CYS A 566 41.47 31.13 36.93
C CYS A 566 41.88 32.58 36.69
N LEU A 567 40.98 33.35 36.08
CA LEU A 567 41.08 34.81 36.03
C LEU A 567 40.52 35.41 37.33
N PRO A 568 41.06 36.56 37.79
CA PRO A 568 40.61 37.21 39.01
C PRO A 568 39.20 37.79 38.86
N ASP A 569 38.48 37.92 39.98
CA ASP A 569 37.21 38.65 40.04
C ASP A 569 37.47 40.16 40.13
N ILE A 570 36.68 40.96 39.39
CA ILE A 570 36.81 42.43 39.36
C ILE A 570 36.56 43.08 40.72
N THR A 571 35.81 42.41 41.59
CA THR A 571 35.45 42.89 42.93
C THR A 571 36.56 42.67 43.95
N ASN A 572 37.45 41.69 43.73
CA ASN A 572 38.48 41.33 44.69
C ASN A 572 39.83 41.98 44.34
N THR A 573 40.10 43.13 44.97
CA THR A 573 41.37 43.87 44.82
C THR A 573 42.38 43.57 45.94
N THR A 574 42.03 42.69 46.89
CA THR A 574 42.88 42.40 48.06
C THR A 574 44.22 41.79 47.68
N PHE A 575 44.30 41.11 46.53
CA PHE A 575 45.52 40.49 46.01
C PHE A 575 46.66 41.47 45.72
N TYR A 576 46.34 42.76 45.56
CA TYR A 576 47.31 43.81 45.25
C TYR A 576 47.71 44.65 46.48
N MET A 577 47.21 44.30 47.67
CA MET A 577 47.53 45.00 48.91
C MET A 577 48.96 44.69 49.37
N ASP A 578 49.59 45.67 50.02
CA ASP A 578 50.95 45.56 50.55
C ASP A 578 51.11 44.35 51.48
N GLY A 579 52.09 43.50 51.21
CA GLY A 579 52.37 42.28 51.97
C GLY A 579 51.57 41.04 51.55
N HIS A 580 50.61 41.14 50.63
CA HIS A 580 49.85 39.98 50.15
C HIS A 580 50.77 39.01 49.39
N MET A 581 50.84 37.75 49.84
CA MET A 581 51.76 36.77 49.26
C MET A 581 51.18 36.13 48.00
N GLY A 582 51.99 36.08 46.94
CA GLY A 582 51.71 35.27 45.77
C GLY A 582 52.92 34.44 45.33
N TYR A 583 52.74 33.70 44.24
CA TYR A 583 53.72 32.76 43.72
C TYR A 583 53.96 33.01 42.24
N VAL A 584 55.22 33.01 41.84
CA VAL A 584 55.62 33.04 40.44
C VAL A 584 56.38 31.76 40.14
N SER A 585 56.03 31.10 39.04
CA SER A 585 56.73 29.94 38.52
C SER A 585 57.32 30.21 37.14
N GLY A 586 58.48 29.63 36.85
CA GLY A 586 59.10 29.78 35.53
C GLY A 586 60.40 29.01 35.36
N PHE A 587 60.90 29.05 34.13
CA PHE A 587 62.12 28.36 33.70
C PHE A 587 63.30 29.33 33.57
N GLY A 588 63.28 30.40 34.37
CA GLY A 588 64.24 31.50 34.34
C GLY A 588 65.67 31.16 34.74
N VAL A 589 66.50 32.20 34.73
CA VAL A 589 67.95 32.14 34.99
C VAL A 589 68.24 31.99 36.48
N GLU A 590 69.09 31.01 36.81
CA GLU A 590 69.67 30.81 38.13
C GLU A 590 71.20 30.85 38.02
N LYS A 591 71.86 31.69 38.83
CA LYS A 591 73.34 31.76 38.90
C LYS A 591 73.99 31.86 37.50
N ASN A 592 73.43 32.69 36.62
CA ASN A 592 73.85 32.91 35.22
C ASN A 592 73.56 31.77 34.23
N PHE A 593 72.81 30.72 34.59
CA PHE A 593 72.37 29.65 33.69
C PHE A 593 70.84 29.53 33.64
N ILE A 594 70.28 29.28 32.46
CA ILE A 594 68.83 29.05 32.31
C ILE A 594 68.46 27.69 32.93
N SER A 595 67.47 27.64 33.83
CA SER A 595 67.06 26.40 34.49
C SER A 595 66.32 25.45 33.53
N ASN A 596 66.70 24.17 33.53
CA ASN A 596 65.96 23.11 32.84
C ASN A 596 64.82 22.50 33.68
N ASN A 597 64.70 22.91 34.94
CA ASN A 597 63.63 22.49 35.85
C ASN A 597 62.76 23.69 36.19
N LEU A 598 61.45 23.50 36.21
CA LEU A 598 60.49 24.51 36.66
C LEU A 598 60.77 24.85 38.12
N LYS A 599 60.94 26.14 38.40
CA LYS A 599 61.10 26.65 39.75
C LYS A 599 59.97 27.60 40.09
N TYR A 600 59.82 27.87 41.37
CA TYR A 600 58.87 28.86 41.86
C TYR A 600 59.43 29.62 43.06
N VAL A 601 58.91 30.82 43.25
CA VAL A 601 59.23 31.70 44.38
C VAL A 601 57.94 32.31 44.92
N SER A 602 57.91 32.59 46.23
CA SER A 602 56.82 33.32 46.86
C SER A 602 57.26 34.75 47.17
N LEU A 603 56.49 35.73 46.72
CA LEU A 603 56.80 37.16 46.78
C LEU A 603 55.59 37.94 47.30
N PRO A 604 55.78 38.95 48.17
CA PRO A 604 54.72 39.84 48.59
C PRO A 604 54.46 40.89 47.50
N ALA A 605 53.19 41.19 47.25
CA ALA A 605 52.78 42.42 46.57
C ALA A 605 53.20 43.62 47.41
N VAL A 606 53.57 44.72 46.75
CA VAL A 606 54.10 45.91 47.41
C VAL A 606 53.24 47.12 47.05
N ALA A 607 52.99 47.99 48.03
CA ALA A 607 52.27 49.23 47.82
C ALA A 607 52.89 50.06 46.67
N ARG A 608 52.04 50.61 45.81
CA ARG A 608 52.44 51.34 44.61
C ARG A 608 53.39 52.50 44.93
N GLU A 609 53.14 53.23 46.00
CA GLU A 609 53.92 54.39 46.43
C GLU A 609 55.36 53.98 46.80
N LYS A 610 55.53 52.80 47.41
CA LYS A 610 56.85 52.25 47.77
C LYS A 610 57.66 51.88 46.53
N CYS A 611 57.00 51.30 45.52
CA CYS A 611 57.67 50.95 44.27
C CYS A 611 58.02 52.16 43.42
N GLN A 612 57.14 53.16 43.36
CA GLN A 612 57.45 54.42 42.69
C GLN A 612 58.63 55.12 43.36
N SER A 613 58.60 55.24 44.70
CA SER A 613 59.70 55.84 45.47
C SER A 613 61.03 55.10 45.26
N TRP A 614 60.98 53.78 45.14
CA TRP A 614 62.17 52.96 44.84
C TRP A 614 62.68 53.21 43.42
N LEU A 615 61.81 53.29 42.41
CA LEU A 615 62.19 53.62 41.04
C LEU A 615 62.85 55.01 40.96
N ASP A 616 62.27 56.01 41.60
CA ASP A 616 62.78 57.39 41.62
C ASP A 616 64.19 57.46 42.24
N SER A 617 64.47 56.60 43.22
CA SER A 617 65.79 56.52 43.89
C SER A 617 66.93 56.03 42.98
N LYS A 618 66.62 55.36 41.86
CA LYS A 618 67.62 54.73 40.98
C LYS A 618 68.27 55.67 39.95
N LYS A 619 67.87 56.96 39.88
CA LYS A 619 68.49 58.04 39.06
C LYS A 619 68.91 57.59 37.64
N ARG A 620 67.96 57.15 36.82
CA ARG A 620 68.19 56.84 35.38
C ARG A 620 68.07 58.10 34.52
N ASP A 621 68.78 58.11 33.37
CA ASP A 621 68.71 59.18 32.37
C ASP A 621 67.31 59.36 31.77
N ILE A 622 66.57 58.25 31.61
CA ILE A 622 65.16 58.23 31.21
C ILE A 622 64.39 57.34 32.21
N PRO A 623 63.37 57.87 32.91
CA PRO A 623 62.61 57.10 33.89
C PRO A 623 61.71 56.05 33.22
N MET A 624 61.57 54.88 33.85
CA MET A 624 60.61 53.85 33.42
C MET A 624 59.19 54.27 33.78
N VAL A 625 58.22 54.01 32.89
CA VAL A 625 56.81 54.30 33.14
C VAL A 625 56.21 53.20 34.03
N PHE A 626 55.78 53.57 35.23
CA PHE A 626 55.03 52.71 36.14
C PHE A 626 53.57 53.17 36.27
N SER A 627 52.65 52.55 35.53
CA SER A 627 51.24 52.97 35.44
C SER A 627 50.33 52.21 36.41
N GLU A 628 49.06 52.63 36.52
CA GLU A 628 48.00 51.94 37.27
C GLU A 628 47.67 50.53 36.73
N ASN A 629 48.11 50.23 35.51
CA ASN A 629 47.96 48.92 34.88
C ASN A 629 49.07 47.94 35.29
N MET A 630 49.91 48.34 36.25
CA MET A 630 51.00 47.54 36.78
C MET A 630 50.96 47.52 38.31
N PHE A 631 51.52 46.46 38.87
CA PHE A 631 51.90 46.40 40.27
C PHE A 631 53.29 45.80 40.39
N CYS A 632 53.85 45.84 41.59
CA CYS A 632 55.18 45.34 41.87
C CYS A 632 55.13 44.32 43.00
N ALA A 633 56.07 43.38 42.99
CA ALA A 633 56.22 42.40 44.05
C ALA A 633 57.70 42.10 44.27
N GLY A 634 58.08 41.81 45.52
CA GLY A 634 59.47 41.45 45.85
C GLY A 634 59.96 41.96 47.20
N PHE A 635 61.26 41.80 47.45
CA PHE A 635 61.91 42.18 48.70
C PHE A 635 63.12 43.08 48.43
N LEU A 636 63.21 44.24 49.10
CA LEU A 636 64.33 45.19 48.93
C LEU A 636 65.70 44.67 49.41
N THR A 637 65.72 43.89 50.49
CA THR A 637 66.95 43.56 51.24
C THR A 637 67.55 42.20 50.90
N VAL A 638 66.92 41.46 49.98
CA VAL A 638 67.35 40.10 49.63
C VAL A 638 67.55 40.07 48.13
N LYS A 639 68.70 39.58 47.65
CA LYS A 639 68.93 39.38 46.21
C LYS A 639 68.01 38.29 45.65
N ARG A 640 66.74 38.62 45.38
CA ARG A 640 65.70 37.71 44.88
C ARG A 640 64.68 38.46 44.06
N ASP A 641 64.62 38.12 42.79
CA ASP A 641 63.65 38.65 41.86
C ASP A 641 63.36 37.58 40.79
N THR A 642 62.22 37.71 40.12
CA THR A 642 61.98 37.06 38.84
C THR A 642 63.04 37.52 37.82
N CYS A 643 63.61 36.59 37.07
CA CYS A 643 64.75 36.86 36.20
C CYS A 643 64.41 36.53 34.74
N GLN A 644 65.33 36.81 33.81
CA GLN A 644 65.16 36.40 32.39
C GLN A 644 64.74 34.93 32.28
N GLY A 645 63.74 34.64 31.44
CA GLY A 645 63.15 33.31 31.25
C GLY A 645 61.92 33.01 32.12
N ASP A 646 61.53 33.92 33.02
CA ASP A 646 60.20 33.94 33.67
C ASP A 646 59.23 34.94 33.02
N SER A 647 59.70 35.76 32.08
CA SER A 647 58.90 36.75 31.35
C SER A 647 57.66 36.12 30.71
N GLY A 648 56.48 36.68 30.96
CA GLY A 648 55.21 36.14 30.51
C GLY A 648 54.59 35.06 31.39
N SER A 649 55.31 34.50 32.37
CA SER A 649 54.69 33.70 33.42
C SER A 649 53.73 34.55 34.27
N VAL A 650 52.82 33.87 34.95
CA VAL A 650 51.82 34.53 35.79
C VAL A 650 52.23 34.59 37.26
N PHE A 651 51.91 35.72 37.90
CA PHE A 651 51.85 35.85 39.34
C PHE A 651 50.51 35.29 39.83
N THR A 652 50.57 34.25 40.65
CA THR A 652 49.40 33.48 41.08
C THR A 652 49.15 33.63 42.57
N VAL A 653 47.87 33.66 42.93
CA VAL A 653 47.41 33.78 44.31
C VAL A 653 46.34 32.71 44.55
N LEU A 654 46.31 32.14 45.76
CA LEU A 654 45.18 31.34 46.21
C LEU A 654 44.11 32.28 46.74
N ASP A 655 43.01 32.41 45.99
CA ASP A 655 41.83 33.08 46.48
C ASP A 655 41.13 32.19 47.53
N THR A 656 41.18 32.61 48.79
CA THR A 656 40.62 31.86 49.91
C THR A 656 39.10 31.80 49.91
N GLU A 657 38.43 32.75 49.23
CA GLU A 657 36.96 32.78 49.15
C GLU A 657 36.45 31.71 48.18
N SER A 658 37.02 31.64 46.96
CA SER A 658 36.65 30.63 45.97
C SER A 658 37.38 29.28 46.15
N GLY A 659 38.45 29.26 46.93
CA GLY A 659 39.35 28.10 47.07
C GLY A 659 40.09 27.76 45.78
N ARG A 660 40.30 28.76 44.90
CA ARG A 660 40.92 28.58 43.58
C ARG A 660 42.17 29.44 43.43
N TRP A 661 43.12 28.93 42.65
CA TRP A 661 44.28 29.68 42.21
C TRP A 661 43.90 30.61 41.05
N VAL A 662 44.24 31.89 41.18
CA VAL A 662 43.96 32.96 40.22
C VAL A 662 45.26 33.60 39.72
N ALA A 663 45.30 34.00 38.44
CA ALA A 663 46.40 34.77 37.86
C ALA A 663 46.14 36.27 38.03
N THR A 664 46.87 36.94 38.92
CA THR A 664 46.66 38.38 39.20
C THR A 664 47.65 39.28 38.46
N GLY A 665 48.82 38.74 38.10
CA GLY A 665 49.83 39.47 37.33
C GLY A 665 50.48 38.66 36.23
N ILE A 666 51.13 39.34 35.30
CA ILE A 666 52.04 38.76 34.28
C ILE A 666 53.42 39.36 34.49
N VAL A 667 54.46 38.54 34.57
CA VAL A 667 55.85 38.99 34.68
C VAL A 667 56.21 39.84 33.45
N SER A 668 56.45 41.14 33.67
CA SER A 668 56.64 42.13 32.60
C SER A 668 58.09 42.62 32.53
N TRP A 669 58.57 43.38 33.52
CA TRP A 669 59.92 43.95 33.51
C TRP A 669 60.51 44.09 34.91
N GLY A 670 61.80 44.41 35.00
CA GLY A 670 62.52 44.62 36.26
C GLY A 670 63.85 45.34 36.06
N ILE A 671 64.43 45.89 37.12
CA ILE A 671 65.75 46.55 37.09
C ILE A 671 66.78 45.65 37.75
N GLY A 672 67.47 44.85 36.93
CA GLY A 672 68.49 43.91 37.39
C GLY A 672 67.89 42.63 37.97
N CYS A 673 68.38 41.47 37.49
CA CYS A 673 67.99 40.18 38.04
C CYS A 673 68.39 40.11 39.52
N ALA A 674 67.41 39.91 40.40
CA ALA A 674 67.60 39.81 41.85
C ALA A 674 68.01 41.12 42.54
N GLU A 675 67.64 42.29 41.99
CA GLU A 675 67.92 43.61 42.59
C GLU A 675 66.65 44.45 42.79
N GLY A 676 65.83 44.09 43.79
CA GLY A 676 64.70 44.92 44.26
C GLY A 676 63.33 44.33 43.93
N TYR A 677 62.51 45.08 43.19
CA TYR A 677 61.13 44.71 42.88
C TYR A 677 60.97 44.32 41.40
N GLY A 678 60.24 43.22 41.17
CA GLY A 678 59.73 42.85 39.85
C GLY A 678 58.41 43.59 39.56
N PHE A 679 58.18 43.92 38.30
CA PHE A 679 56.99 44.61 37.83
C PHE A 679 56.12 43.69 36.99
N TYR A 680 54.82 43.75 37.25
CA TYR A 680 53.83 42.84 36.71
C TYR A 680 52.68 43.60 36.08
N THR A 681 52.24 43.15 34.90
CA THR A 681 51.00 43.63 34.28
C THR A 681 49.81 43.20 35.12
N LYS A 682 48.97 44.13 35.56
CA LYS A 682 47.82 43.87 36.43
C LYS A 682 46.65 43.29 35.63
N ILE A 683 46.46 41.97 35.67
CA ILE A 683 45.48 41.23 34.84
C ILE A 683 44.05 41.75 35.04
N LEU A 684 43.71 42.18 36.26
CA LEU A 684 42.39 42.73 36.60
C LEU A 684 41.92 43.82 35.62
N ASN A 685 42.84 44.69 35.21
CA ASN A 685 42.53 45.84 34.35
C ASN A 685 42.33 45.45 32.87
N TYR A 686 42.63 44.19 32.49
CA TYR A 686 42.54 43.68 31.13
C TYR A 686 41.50 42.55 30.98
N LEU A 687 40.69 42.30 32.01
CA LEU A 687 39.72 41.20 32.00
C LEU A 687 38.68 41.33 30.88
N ASP A 688 38.23 42.54 30.57
CA ASP A 688 37.26 42.77 29.50
C ASP A 688 37.85 42.47 28.13
N TRP A 689 39.12 42.83 27.90
CA TRP A 689 39.84 42.48 26.67
C TRP A 689 40.04 40.96 26.56
N ILE A 690 40.48 40.29 27.64
CA ILE A 690 40.64 38.83 27.66
C ILE A 690 39.31 38.14 27.37
N LYS A 691 38.23 38.51 28.08
CA LYS A 691 36.91 37.89 27.93
C LYS A 691 36.30 38.20 26.57
N GLY A 692 36.54 39.39 26.00
CA GLY A 692 36.09 39.76 24.66
C GLY A 692 36.64 38.82 23.60
N ILE A 693 37.95 38.53 23.66
CA ILE A 693 38.60 37.60 22.72
C ILE A 693 38.17 36.15 22.97
N VAL A 694 38.15 35.72 24.24
CA VAL A 694 37.87 34.31 24.59
C VAL A 694 36.40 33.92 24.37
N ARG A 695 35.45 34.86 24.42
CA ARG A 695 34.00 34.61 24.22
C ARG A 695 33.54 34.62 22.76
N GLU A 696 34.37 35.12 21.83
CA GLU A 696 34.06 35.05 20.39
C GLU A 696 34.21 33.61 19.83
N ASP A 697 34.72 32.67 20.63
CA ASP A 697 34.75 31.21 20.43
C ASP A 697 33.90 30.48 21.50
#